data_AF-A0A174DU21-F1
#
_entry.id   AF-A0A174DU21-F1
#
_cell.length_a   1.000
_cell.length_b   1.000
_cell.length_c   1.000
_cell.angle_alpha   90.00
_cell.angle_beta   90.00
_cell.angle_gamma   90.00
#
_symmetry.space_group_name_H-M   'P 1'
#
loop_
_entity.id
_entity.type
_entity.pdbx_description
1 polymer ?
#
loop_
_entity_poly.entity_id
_entity_poly.type
_entity_poly.pdbx_seq_one_letter_code
_entity_poly.pdbx_strand_id
1 'polypeptide(L)'
;MPFSRHTRRSVFSIGAASLAAAFLFLTPENTHAADTTAKIHILTLGSGSNAIVLESVDDNGQKIFGMVDSGEDWDYPDGSDPRYPLRSGITTSTGYDDEVLSYLDSLGVTSDNLQFYVATHPHSDHIGTGDTIVRLYSPDRVYLLPYDDSYIYNTARLWDNLYVYDQLLTAVEETEGVTLIQHLNPGAASAEEGSPDFAFGNFQIQIVNYEEDYLTSPKEDANQFCLGVIASANDHRAFLTSDIDDVEGDASRIVSNYGLYSIDLMTSNHHGYPNAVDADYLAAVNPEYFIQTGDFRIMDNDTVETLTSLGLRVFSTTEYSGDLPAVIADFSGSAVTSNVDDTYEIYRGRSSKLVAYHDGIPYSGFFTRGGQKYYADSSHLLVCSTSWRDTETGIEYTSDENGVITNERHVIGWVKRDGKWYYYNDDETPYTGWLTLDHKTYYLGADGVMATGWLLLDGDYYYFSGSGEMQTGWQFISNNWYYLAKDTGIMYSSGWHADPETKTMYYFYTWGGAARNTTLTLNGYRVKFLSWGGISGSTWLYHDGAWYYVQKYSCVTNGWYQIDGAWYFMNADGSLKQNESFLYDNNLYFVNKSGKMYQNQWLKWDGNYYYLRSWGGAAHEGWLLLQNKYYYINEDCTRKTDEAFTYDNNLYFVDENGVMPANQWVIRDGVWYFTYSWGGARKSQWFYYKNNWYYFNDDASMQTGWAEIDGKTYYFQSWGGCVTGTKKIDGTTYVFDKNGVLLSEKES
;
A
#
# COMPACT_ATOMS: atom_id res chain seq x y z
N MET A 1 42.80 -8.68 -5.23
CA MET A 1 43.67 -8.60 -4.04
C MET A 1 42.78 -8.43 -2.83
N PRO A 2 42.70 -9.42 -1.93
CA PRO A 2 41.85 -9.35 -0.74
C PRO A 2 42.67 -9.04 0.52
N PHE A 3 42.03 -8.45 1.52
CA PHE A 3 42.46 -8.57 2.92
C PHE A 3 41.29 -9.07 3.76
N SER A 4 41.47 -10.26 4.31
CA SER A 4 40.60 -10.94 5.27
C SER A 4 41.06 -10.60 6.69
N ARG A 5 40.13 -10.54 7.65
CA ARG A 5 40.40 -10.85 9.06
C ARG A 5 39.17 -11.52 9.68
N HIS A 6 39.21 -12.85 9.75
CA HIS A 6 38.47 -13.65 10.71
C HIS A 6 39.40 -13.95 11.90
N THR A 7 38.92 -13.72 13.12
CA THR A 7 39.56 -14.18 14.36
C THR A 7 38.76 -15.33 14.95
N ARG A 8 39.35 -16.54 14.87
CA ARG A 8 39.02 -17.69 15.73
C ARG A 8 39.74 -17.51 17.08
N ARG A 9 39.07 -17.77 18.20
CA ARG A 9 39.72 -18.06 19.49
C ARG A 9 39.44 -19.50 19.88
N SER A 10 40.53 -20.12 20.32
CA SER A 10 40.75 -21.51 20.67
C SER A 10 40.25 -21.85 22.08
N VAL A 11 39.64 -23.03 22.21
CA VAL A 11 39.34 -23.70 23.47
C VAL A 11 40.62 -24.37 24.00
N PHE A 12 40.95 -24.13 25.28
CA PHE A 12 41.98 -24.86 26.00
C PHE A 12 41.34 -26.00 26.79
N SER A 13 41.75 -27.24 26.51
CA SER A 13 41.53 -28.41 27.35
C SER A 13 42.78 -28.68 28.19
N ILE A 14 42.66 -28.78 29.50
CA ILE A 14 43.67 -29.38 30.37
C ILE A 14 43.00 -30.56 31.08
N GLY A 15 43.52 -31.75 30.84
CA GLY A 15 43.15 -32.96 31.56
C GLY A 15 43.92 -33.09 32.86
N ALA A 16 43.26 -33.68 33.86
CA ALA A 16 43.91 -34.35 34.98
C ALA A 16 43.16 -35.66 35.23
N ALA A 17 43.84 -36.77 34.99
CA ALA A 17 43.38 -38.11 35.33
C ALA A 17 43.89 -38.47 36.73
N SER A 18 43.05 -39.08 37.57
CA SER A 18 43.49 -39.91 38.70
C SER A 18 42.50 -41.05 38.95
N LEU A 19 43.07 -42.24 39.12
CA LEU A 19 42.48 -43.57 39.35
C LEU A 19 41.37 -43.63 40.43
N ALA A 20 40.36 -44.46 40.19
CA ALA A 20 39.78 -45.33 41.23
C ALA A 20 39.26 -46.63 40.61
N ALA A 21 39.46 -47.72 41.37
CA ALA A 21 39.48 -49.10 40.92
C ALA A 21 38.12 -49.69 40.56
N ALA A 22 38.14 -50.61 39.59
CA ALA A 22 37.04 -51.49 39.25
C ALA A 22 36.78 -52.51 40.39
N PHE A 23 35.56 -52.54 40.89
CA PHE A 23 34.97 -53.71 41.54
C PHE A 23 33.82 -54.21 40.66
N LEU A 24 33.84 -55.51 40.37
CA LEU A 24 32.89 -56.21 39.54
C LEU A 24 32.05 -57.14 40.44
N PHE A 25 30.78 -57.29 40.05
CA PHE A 25 29.75 -58.27 40.49
C PHE A 25 28.82 -57.87 41.64
N LEU A 26 27.58 -57.47 41.31
CA LEU A 26 26.37 -58.33 41.27
C LEU A 26 25.15 -57.43 40.99
N THR A 27 24.37 -57.72 39.94
CA THR A 27 22.96 -57.28 39.89
C THR A 27 22.14 -58.25 40.75
N PRO A 28 21.13 -57.75 41.48
CA PRO A 28 19.79 -57.78 40.91
C PRO A 28 18.91 -56.54 41.24
N GLU A 29 17.86 -56.41 40.44
CA GLU A 29 16.57 -55.75 40.73
C GLU A 29 16.47 -54.21 40.69
N ASN A 30 15.69 -53.76 39.69
CA ASN A 30 14.90 -52.53 39.67
C ASN A 30 15.53 -51.27 40.28
N THR A 31 16.54 -50.71 39.61
CA THR A 31 16.82 -49.28 39.75
C THR A 31 15.73 -48.49 39.03
N HIS A 32 14.56 -48.34 39.67
CA HIS A 32 13.79 -47.13 39.43
C HIS A 32 14.73 -45.97 39.77
N ALA A 33 14.79 -44.96 38.89
CA ALA A 33 15.47 -43.72 39.26
C ALA A 33 14.89 -43.25 40.61
N ALA A 34 15.74 -42.78 41.53
CA ALA A 34 15.28 -42.23 42.79
C ALA A 34 14.23 -41.15 42.48
N ASP A 35 13.08 -41.22 43.14
CA ASP A 35 12.02 -40.25 42.95
C ASP A 35 12.44 -38.92 43.57
N THR A 36 12.72 -37.93 42.72
CA THR A 36 13.21 -36.60 43.10
C THR A 36 12.09 -35.59 43.28
N THR A 37 10.82 -36.03 43.39
CA THR A 37 9.65 -35.16 43.48
C THR A 37 9.83 -34.08 44.55
N ALA A 38 9.80 -32.83 44.10
CA ALA A 38 9.88 -31.64 44.92
C ALA A 38 9.09 -30.53 44.20
N LYS A 39 7.86 -30.26 44.65
CA LYS A 39 6.98 -29.27 44.03
C LYS A 39 6.46 -28.28 45.06
N ILE A 40 6.31 -27.03 44.64
CA ILE A 40 5.74 -25.95 45.44
C ILE A 40 4.47 -25.49 44.74
N HIS A 41 3.34 -25.62 45.40
CA HIS A 41 2.02 -25.31 44.90
C HIS A 41 1.55 -24.04 45.61
N ILE A 42 1.54 -22.92 44.90
CA ILE A 42 1.13 -21.62 45.43
C ILE A 42 -0.32 -21.42 44.98
N LEU A 43 -1.26 -21.51 45.92
CA LEU A 43 -2.68 -21.49 45.60
C LEU A 43 -3.10 -20.13 45.04
N THR A 44 -4.04 -20.16 44.11
CA THR A 44 -4.57 -18.99 43.41
C THR A 44 -5.86 -18.54 44.07
N LEU A 45 -5.73 -17.55 44.96
CA LEU A 45 -6.84 -17.02 45.75
C LEU A 45 -7.27 -15.65 45.22
N GLY A 46 -8.54 -15.31 45.37
CA GLY A 46 -9.16 -14.11 44.79
C GLY A 46 -8.77 -12.77 45.43
N SER A 47 -7.86 -12.78 46.41
CA SER A 47 -7.31 -11.60 47.10
C SER A 47 -5.83 -11.80 47.41
N GLY A 48 -5.19 -10.81 48.05
CA GLY A 48 -3.90 -11.04 48.72
C GLY A 48 -4.14 -11.97 49.90
N SER A 49 -3.72 -13.21 49.77
CA SER A 49 -3.85 -14.26 50.78
C SER A 49 -2.92 -15.40 50.39
N ASN A 50 -2.22 -15.98 51.37
CA ASN A 50 -1.21 -16.99 51.12
C ASN A 50 -1.67 -18.36 51.59
N ALA A 51 -1.65 -19.33 50.69
CA ALA A 51 -1.69 -20.75 51.03
C ALA A 51 -0.74 -21.48 50.10
N ILE A 52 0.26 -22.16 50.66
CA ILE A 52 1.33 -22.80 49.88
C ILE A 52 1.52 -24.23 50.36
N VAL A 53 1.48 -25.19 49.41
CA VAL A 53 1.68 -26.61 49.68
C VAL A 53 2.98 -27.07 49.07
N LEU A 54 3.82 -27.73 49.85
CA LEU A 54 5.02 -28.42 49.37
C LEU A 54 4.70 -29.90 49.20
N GLU A 55 4.86 -30.44 48.00
CA GLU A 55 4.70 -31.87 47.69
C GLU A 55 6.07 -32.51 47.51
N SER A 56 6.31 -33.60 48.25
CA SER A 56 7.50 -34.43 48.08
C SER A 56 7.17 -35.91 48.32
N VAL A 57 8.19 -36.76 48.39
CA VAL A 57 8.05 -38.18 48.70
C VAL A 57 8.97 -38.57 49.85
N ASP A 58 8.52 -39.51 50.68
CA ASP A 58 9.35 -40.11 51.72
C ASP A 58 10.34 -41.14 51.15
N ASP A 59 11.16 -41.74 52.03
CA ASP A 59 12.14 -42.79 51.67
C ASP A 59 11.50 -44.04 51.03
N ASN A 60 10.18 -44.23 51.18
CA ASN A 60 9.42 -45.34 50.59
C ASN A 60 8.73 -44.97 49.26
N GLY A 61 8.87 -43.71 48.82
CA GLY A 61 8.19 -43.18 47.63
C GLY A 61 6.71 -42.84 47.86
N GLN A 62 6.26 -42.73 49.11
CA GLN A 62 4.91 -42.27 49.44
C GLN A 62 4.87 -40.74 49.45
N LYS A 63 3.82 -40.16 48.87
CA LYS A 63 3.62 -38.71 48.88
C LYS A 63 3.49 -38.19 50.29
N ILE A 64 4.22 -37.11 50.56
CA ILE A 64 4.17 -36.34 51.80
C ILE A 64 4.00 -34.86 51.45
N PHE A 65 3.37 -34.13 52.36
CA PHE A 65 2.99 -32.75 52.18
C PHE A 65 3.44 -31.89 53.35
N GLY A 66 3.80 -30.65 53.05
CA GLY A 66 4.03 -29.59 54.03
C GLY A 66 3.24 -28.37 53.62
N MET A 67 2.92 -27.50 54.56
CA MET A 67 2.10 -26.32 54.31
C MET A 67 2.75 -25.07 54.90
N VAL A 68 2.69 -23.95 54.17
CA VAL A 68 3.15 -22.63 54.59
C VAL A 68 2.02 -21.66 54.33
N ASP A 69 1.46 -21.12 55.42
CA ASP A 69 0.18 -20.42 55.45
C ASP A 69 -1.00 -21.25 54.88
N SER A 70 -2.21 -20.83 55.21
CA SER A 70 -3.48 -21.49 54.93
C SER A 70 -4.55 -20.61 54.31
N GLY A 71 -4.27 -19.33 54.13
CA GLY A 71 -5.20 -18.38 53.54
C GLY A 71 -6.31 -17.93 54.49
N GLU A 72 -7.03 -16.91 54.03
CA GLU A 72 -8.22 -16.34 54.68
C GLU A 72 -9.32 -17.38 54.82
N ASP A 73 -10.11 -17.32 55.89
CA ASP A 73 -11.27 -18.17 56.11
C ASP A 73 -12.58 -17.36 56.23
N TRP A 74 -13.72 -18.06 56.22
CA TRP A 74 -15.03 -17.41 56.42
C TRP A 74 -15.33 -17.01 57.87
N ASP A 75 -14.55 -17.49 58.85
CA ASP A 75 -14.76 -17.18 60.27
C ASP A 75 -14.14 -15.83 60.66
N TYR A 76 -14.76 -15.12 61.60
CA TYR A 76 -14.25 -13.85 62.13
C TYR A 76 -14.94 -13.51 63.45
N PRO A 77 -14.29 -12.72 64.34
CA PRO A 77 -14.89 -12.35 65.61
C PRO A 77 -15.97 -11.27 65.40
N ASP A 78 -17.21 -11.59 65.80
CA ASP A 78 -18.35 -10.66 65.73
C ASP A 78 -18.39 -9.61 66.87
N GLY A 79 -17.42 -9.66 67.79
CA GLY A 79 -17.31 -8.79 68.95
C GLY A 79 -18.15 -9.23 70.16
N SER A 80 -18.78 -10.41 70.13
CA SER A 80 -19.53 -10.95 71.26
C SER A 80 -18.63 -11.43 72.40
N ASP A 81 -17.44 -11.96 72.09
CA ASP A 81 -16.38 -12.23 73.07
C ASP A 81 -15.55 -10.95 73.29
N PRO A 82 -15.47 -10.41 74.52
CA PRO A 82 -14.71 -9.19 74.80
C PRO A 82 -13.20 -9.33 74.56
N ARG A 83 -12.66 -10.55 74.43
CA ARG A 83 -11.26 -10.79 74.05
C ARG A 83 -11.00 -10.43 72.58
N TYR A 84 -12.01 -10.61 71.72
CA TYR A 84 -11.92 -10.42 70.27
C TYR A 84 -12.95 -9.37 69.82
N PRO A 85 -12.73 -8.07 70.13
CA PRO A 85 -13.66 -7.04 69.71
C PRO A 85 -13.69 -6.92 68.18
N LEU A 86 -14.84 -6.60 67.60
CA LEU A 86 -14.94 -6.28 66.17
C LEU A 86 -14.17 -4.98 65.89
N ARG A 87 -13.05 -5.07 65.17
CA ARG A 87 -12.19 -3.94 64.77
C ARG A 87 -12.41 -3.55 63.32
N SER A 88 -12.09 -2.29 63.00
CA SER A 88 -12.10 -1.81 61.61
C SER A 88 -11.00 -2.49 60.82
N GLY A 89 -11.34 -3.10 59.68
CA GLY A 89 -10.39 -3.75 58.78
C GLY A 89 -10.38 -5.27 58.84
N ILE A 90 -11.07 -5.88 59.81
CA ILE A 90 -11.31 -7.34 59.84
C ILE A 90 -12.03 -7.75 58.55
N THR A 91 -11.55 -8.80 57.90
CA THR A 91 -12.19 -9.41 56.74
C THR A 91 -13.47 -10.11 57.18
N THR A 92 -14.61 -9.82 56.53
CA THR A 92 -15.93 -10.36 56.94
C THR A 92 -16.77 -10.86 55.77
N SER A 93 -16.22 -10.82 54.56
CA SER A 93 -16.96 -11.10 53.31
C SER A 93 -16.19 -11.93 52.31
N THR A 94 -15.04 -12.47 52.73
CA THR A 94 -14.11 -13.23 51.91
C THR A 94 -13.56 -14.34 52.80
N GLY A 95 -13.43 -15.53 52.24
CA GLY A 95 -12.80 -16.71 52.85
C GLY A 95 -12.46 -17.70 51.74
N TYR A 96 -11.41 -18.49 51.95
CA TYR A 96 -10.85 -19.43 50.98
C TYR A 96 -10.68 -20.86 51.53
N ASP A 97 -11.27 -21.16 52.69
CA ASP A 97 -11.19 -22.48 53.29
C ASP A 97 -11.69 -23.57 52.34
N ASP A 98 -12.82 -23.37 51.66
CA ASP A 98 -13.34 -24.33 50.67
C ASP A 98 -12.34 -24.60 49.53
N GLU A 99 -11.71 -23.56 48.97
CA GLU A 99 -10.71 -23.65 47.90
C GLU A 99 -9.44 -24.38 48.36
N VAL A 100 -8.93 -24.03 49.54
CA VAL A 100 -7.72 -24.62 50.13
C VAL A 100 -7.95 -26.10 50.45
N LEU A 101 -9.04 -26.41 51.17
CA LEU A 101 -9.42 -27.78 51.53
C LEU A 101 -9.65 -28.64 50.29
N SER A 102 -10.41 -28.13 49.30
CA SER A 102 -10.66 -28.85 48.05
C SER A 102 -9.36 -29.15 47.29
N TYR A 103 -8.40 -28.22 47.31
CA TYR A 103 -7.13 -28.42 46.64
C TYR A 103 -6.25 -29.45 47.37
N LEU A 104 -6.17 -29.40 48.70
CA LEU A 104 -5.48 -30.42 49.51
C LEU A 104 -6.06 -31.82 49.28
N ASP A 105 -7.39 -31.95 49.29
CA ASP A 105 -8.08 -33.21 48.97
C ASP A 105 -7.73 -33.70 47.55
N SER A 106 -7.63 -32.77 46.59
CA SER A 106 -7.26 -33.11 45.20
C SER A 106 -5.83 -33.63 45.05
N LEU A 107 -4.91 -33.19 45.92
CA LEU A 107 -3.54 -33.70 46.00
C LEU A 107 -3.44 -35.04 46.73
N GLY A 108 -4.48 -35.40 47.50
CA GLY A 108 -4.50 -36.59 48.33
C GLY A 108 -3.85 -36.38 49.71
N VAL A 109 -3.96 -35.17 50.26
CA VAL A 109 -3.53 -34.87 51.63
C VAL A 109 -4.48 -35.54 52.62
N THR A 110 -3.92 -36.08 53.69
CA THR A 110 -4.58 -36.82 54.76
C THR A 110 -3.85 -36.59 56.08
N SER A 111 -4.40 -37.07 57.19
CA SER A 111 -3.73 -37.07 58.50
C SER A 111 -2.41 -37.85 58.54
N ASP A 112 -2.19 -38.78 57.61
CA ASP A 112 -1.02 -39.66 57.62
C ASP A 112 0.16 -39.09 56.82
N ASN A 113 -0.04 -38.00 56.07
CA ASN A 113 0.96 -37.51 55.13
C ASN A 113 1.15 -35.98 55.10
N LEU A 114 0.48 -35.22 55.98
CA LEU A 114 0.81 -33.82 56.22
C LEU A 114 1.84 -33.72 57.36
N GLN A 115 3.09 -33.44 57.03
CA GLN A 115 4.18 -33.49 58.02
C GLN A 115 4.34 -32.20 58.80
N PHE A 116 4.08 -31.05 58.20
CA PHE A 116 4.21 -29.78 58.91
C PHE A 116 3.27 -28.72 58.37
N TYR A 117 2.93 -27.78 59.25
CA TYR A 117 2.28 -26.52 58.91
C TYR A 117 3.05 -25.36 59.54
N VAL A 118 3.55 -24.43 58.71
CA VAL A 118 4.18 -23.18 59.14
C VAL A 118 3.14 -22.07 59.04
N ALA A 119 2.62 -21.65 60.19
CA ALA A 119 1.73 -20.50 60.33
C ALA A 119 2.60 -19.25 60.51
N THR A 120 2.78 -18.46 59.45
CA THR A 120 3.90 -17.50 59.41
C THR A 120 3.76 -16.34 60.38
N HIS A 121 2.55 -15.81 60.53
CA HIS A 121 2.19 -14.73 61.45
C HIS A 121 0.66 -14.68 61.59
N PRO A 122 0.11 -13.98 62.60
CA PRO A 122 -1.29 -14.09 62.99
C PRO A 122 -2.24 -13.21 62.17
N HIS A 123 -1.97 -12.89 60.91
CA HIS A 123 -2.98 -12.27 60.05
C HIS A 123 -3.92 -13.33 59.46
N SER A 124 -5.21 -12.98 59.35
CA SER A 124 -6.26 -13.92 58.97
C SER A 124 -6.08 -14.45 57.54
N ASP A 125 -5.61 -13.61 56.62
CA ASP A 125 -5.30 -13.99 55.24
C ASP A 125 -4.09 -14.92 55.08
N HIS A 126 -3.45 -15.29 56.18
CA HIS A 126 -2.36 -16.27 56.26
C HIS A 126 -2.72 -17.47 57.10
N ILE A 127 -3.30 -17.30 58.29
CA ILE A 127 -3.52 -18.43 59.21
C ILE A 127 -4.99 -18.72 59.52
N GLY A 128 -5.93 -17.99 58.89
CA GLY A 128 -7.36 -18.07 59.13
C GLY A 128 -7.88 -19.51 59.02
N THR A 129 -7.62 -20.17 57.88
CA THR A 129 -8.03 -21.57 57.66
C THR A 129 -7.25 -22.59 58.51
N GLY A 130 -6.21 -22.15 59.23
CA GLY A 130 -5.21 -23.02 59.85
C GLY A 130 -5.79 -23.94 60.92
N ASP A 131 -6.75 -23.45 61.70
CA ASP A 131 -7.40 -24.24 62.75
C ASP A 131 -8.20 -25.43 62.14
N THR A 132 -8.82 -25.21 60.99
CA THR A 132 -9.55 -26.21 60.22
C THR A 132 -8.59 -27.20 59.56
N ILE A 133 -7.45 -26.75 59.02
CA ILE A 133 -6.38 -27.62 58.53
C ILE A 133 -5.91 -28.58 59.61
N VAL A 134 -5.63 -28.07 60.81
CA VAL A 134 -5.14 -28.88 61.93
C VAL A 134 -6.16 -29.95 62.33
N ARG A 135 -7.45 -29.58 62.46
CA ARG A 135 -8.51 -30.52 62.85
C ARG A 135 -8.79 -31.60 61.80
N LEU A 136 -8.62 -31.30 60.50
CA LEU A 136 -8.95 -32.23 59.42
C LEU A 136 -7.76 -33.09 58.96
N TYR A 137 -6.57 -32.52 58.92
CA TYR A 137 -5.38 -33.16 58.35
C TYR A 137 -4.25 -33.37 59.37
N SER A 138 -4.44 -33.03 60.64
CA SER A 138 -3.57 -33.40 61.77
C SER A 138 -2.07 -33.39 61.45
N PRO A 139 -1.48 -32.24 61.09
CA PRO A 139 -0.07 -32.17 60.73
C PRO A 139 0.82 -32.67 61.86
N ASP A 140 1.92 -33.38 61.58
CA ASP A 140 2.81 -33.88 62.66
C ASP A 140 3.31 -32.74 63.56
N ARG A 141 3.52 -31.55 62.96
CA ARG A 141 3.96 -30.35 63.68
C ARG A 141 3.39 -29.05 63.11
N VAL A 142 3.10 -28.11 64.01
CA VAL A 142 2.67 -26.75 63.68
C VAL A 142 3.68 -25.76 64.24
N TYR A 143 4.25 -24.93 63.37
CA TYR A 143 5.10 -23.81 63.76
C TYR A 143 4.22 -22.57 63.87
N LEU A 144 4.10 -22.04 65.08
CA LEU A 144 3.28 -20.87 65.40
C LEU A 144 3.97 -20.07 66.50
N LEU A 145 4.60 -18.97 66.12
CA LEU A 145 5.28 -18.08 67.08
C LEU A 145 4.26 -17.50 68.08
N PRO A 146 4.64 -17.27 69.36
CA PRO A 146 3.73 -16.71 70.35
C PRO A 146 3.20 -15.34 69.93
N TYR A 147 1.91 -15.10 70.13
CA TYR A 147 1.28 -13.81 69.87
C TYR A 147 0.39 -13.35 71.03
N ASP A 148 0.38 -12.03 71.24
CA ASP A 148 -0.55 -11.30 72.10
C ASP A 148 -0.70 -9.90 71.52
N ASP A 149 -1.90 -9.30 71.61
CA ASP A 149 -2.13 -7.94 71.09
C ASP A 149 -1.18 -6.89 71.69
N SER A 150 -0.61 -7.12 72.88
CA SER A 150 0.38 -6.22 73.48
C SER A 150 1.73 -6.19 72.74
N TYR A 151 1.99 -7.13 71.84
CA TYR A 151 3.17 -7.14 70.99
C TYR A 151 3.06 -6.19 69.81
N ILE A 152 1.88 -5.60 69.58
CA ILE A 152 1.62 -4.64 68.51
C ILE A 152 1.26 -3.28 69.13
N TYR A 153 2.09 -2.26 68.92
CA TYR A 153 1.81 -0.93 69.47
C TYR A 153 0.79 -0.13 68.65
N ASN A 154 0.62 -0.45 67.36
CA ASN A 154 -0.36 0.21 66.51
C ASN A 154 -1.72 -0.49 66.59
N THR A 155 -2.60 0.03 67.43
CA THR A 155 -3.93 -0.57 67.66
C THR A 155 -4.81 -0.70 66.40
N ALA A 156 -4.49 -0.03 65.29
CA ALA A 156 -5.19 -0.16 64.03
C ALA A 156 -4.77 -1.40 63.20
N ARG A 157 -3.70 -2.10 63.61
CA ARG A 157 -3.14 -3.30 62.98
C ARG A 157 -3.40 -4.59 63.80
N LEU A 158 -4.27 -4.51 64.80
CA LEU A 158 -4.62 -5.66 65.65
C LEU A 158 -5.67 -6.58 65.02
N TRP A 159 -6.52 -6.02 64.16
CA TRP A 159 -7.66 -6.67 63.50
C TRP A 159 -8.27 -7.82 64.33
N ASP A 160 -8.23 -9.03 63.82
CA ASP A 160 -8.62 -10.28 64.44
C ASP A 160 -7.41 -11.18 64.71
N ASN A 161 -6.20 -10.62 64.77
CA ASN A 161 -4.96 -11.39 64.90
C ASN A 161 -4.97 -12.34 66.11
N LEU A 162 -5.43 -11.84 67.26
CA LEU A 162 -5.54 -12.65 68.48
C LEU A 162 -6.59 -13.75 68.35
N TYR A 163 -7.65 -13.51 67.58
CA TYR A 163 -8.72 -14.48 67.34
C TYR A 163 -8.18 -15.67 66.54
N VAL A 164 -7.62 -15.43 65.36
CA VAL A 164 -7.10 -16.49 64.49
C VAL A 164 -5.92 -17.24 65.15
N TYR A 165 -5.08 -16.55 65.91
CA TYR A 165 -4.03 -17.18 66.72
C TYR A 165 -4.60 -18.13 67.78
N ASP A 166 -5.56 -17.68 68.60
CA ASP A 166 -6.15 -18.49 69.66
C ASP A 166 -6.95 -19.68 69.09
N GLN A 167 -7.63 -19.50 67.96
CA GLN A 167 -8.35 -20.56 67.26
C GLN A 167 -7.40 -21.66 66.78
N LEU A 168 -6.28 -21.28 66.14
CA LEU A 168 -5.26 -22.22 65.70
C LEU A 168 -4.57 -22.90 66.89
N LEU A 169 -4.18 -22.16 67.93
CA LEU A 169 -3.57 -22.71 69.13
C LEU A 169 -4.51 -23.73 69.80
N THR A 170 -5.79 -23.41 69.93
CA THR A 170 -6.81 -24.31 70.46
C THR A 170 -6.94 -25.57 69.60
N ALA A 171 -6.97 -25.44 68.27
CA ALA A 171 -7.03 -26.60 67.38
C ALA A 171 -5.82 -27.53 67.55
N VAL A 172 -4.62 -26.97 67.75
CA VAL A 172 -3.41 -27.76 68.03
C VAL A 172 -3.50 -28.47 69.38
N GLU A 173 -3.96 -27.79 70.42
CA GLU A 173 -4.13 -28.39 71.76
C GLU A 173 -5.20 -29.50 71.79
N GLU A 174 -6.23 -29.39 70.95
CA GLU A 174 -7.33 -30.35 70.86
C GLU A 174 -7.03 -31.57 69.97
N THR A 175 -6.06 -31.47 69.05
CA THR A 175 -5.77 -32.50 68.06
C THR A 175 -4.63 -33.41 68.53
N GLU A 176 -4.95 -34.68 68.81
CA GLU A 176 -3.96 -35.67 69.27
C GLU A 176 -2.89 -35.93 68.19
N GLY A 177 -1.61 -35.92 68.60
CA GLY A 177 -0.48 -36.23 67.72
C GLY A 177 0.21 -35.01 67.09
N VAL A 178 -0.40 -33.83 67.17
CA VAL A 178 0.18 -32.59 66.63
C VAL A 178 1.18 -31.99 67.63
N THR A 179 2.41 -31.73 67.18
CA THR A 179 3.44 -31.07 67.99
C THR A 179 3.46 -29.56 67.73
N LEU A 180 3.17 -28.75 68.75
CA LEU A 180 3.31 -27.29 68.67
C LEU A 180 4.77 -26.85 68.85
N ILE A 181 5.29 -26.08 67.90
CA ILE A 181 6.60 -25.45 67.95
C ILE A 181 6.43 -23.93 67.98
N GLN A 182 6.66 -23.33 69.15
CA GLN A 182 6.62 -21.87 69.33
C GLN A 182 8.01 -21.23 69.46
N HIS A 183 9.04 -22.04 69.70
CA HIS A 183 10.41 -21.57 69.96
C HIS A 183 11.39 -22.29 69.04
N LEU A 184 11.85 -21.60 68.01
CA LEU A 184 12.79 -22.14 67.04
C LEU A 184 14.23 -21.94 67.54
N ASN A 185 14.96 -23.04 67.64
CA ASN A 185 16.32 -23.08 68.17
C ASN A 185 17.27 -23.70 67.15
N PRO A 186 18.19 -22.94 66.52
CA PRO A 186 19.16 -23.49 65.56
C PRO A 186 20.13 -24.52 66.17
N GLY A 187 20.15 -24.68 67.50
CA GLY A 187 20.90 -25.73 68.19
C GLY A 187 20.09 -26.98 68.55
N ALA A 188 18.81 -27.07 68.20
CA ALA A 188 17.97 -28.26 68.44
C ALA A 188 18.43 -29.46 67.61
N ALA A 189 18.21 -30.69 68.10
CA ALA A 189 18.71 -31.89 67.41
C ALA A 189 17.80 -32.36 66.26
N SER A 190 16.51 -31.99 66.29
CA SER A 190 15.54 -32.34 65.27
C SER A 190 14.47 -31.25 65.10
N ALA A 191 13.63 -31.41 64.08
CA ALA A 191 12.52 -30.50 63.81
C ALA A 191 11.45 -30.54 64.92
N GLU A 192 11.20 -31.70 65.51
CA GLU A 192 10.27 -31.91 66.63
C GLU A 192 10.77 -31.23 67.91
N GLU A 193 12.08 -31.01 68.04
CA GLU A 193 12.70 -30.24 69.11
C GLU A 193 12.80 -28.73 68.80
N GLY A 194 12.23 -28.29 67.67
CA GLY A 194 12.21 -26.89 67.24
C GLY A 194 13.42 -26.46 66.41
N SER A 195 14.10 -27.37 65.70
CA SER A 195 15.11 -26.96 64.71
C SER A 195 14.45 -26.16 63.57
N PRO A 196 14.95 -24.96 63.22
CA PRO A 196 14.51 -24.24 62.03
C PRO A 196 14.98 -24.89 60.73
N ASP A 197 15.95 -25.80 60.79
CA ASP A 197 16.57 -26.45 59.64
C ASP A 197 16.27 -27.95 59.66
N PHE A 198 15.56 -28.47 58.66
CA PHE A 198 15.14 -29.86 58.60
C PHE A 198 14.91 -30.40 57.19
N ALA A 199 15.08 -31.72 57.03
CA ALA A 199 14.73 -32.41 55.79
C ALA A 199 13.22 -32.70 55.72
N PHE A 200 12.65 -32.55 54.53
CA PHE A 200 11.26 -32.87 54.20
C PHE A 200 11.23 -33.55 52.82
N GLY A 201 11.26 -34.88 52.81
CA GLY A 201 11.45 -35.65 51.58
C GLY A 201 12.70 -35.22 50.83
N ASN A 202 12.52 -34.75 49.60
CA ASN A 202 13.59 -34.22 48.76
C ASN A 202 13.93 -32.74 49.02
N PHE A 203 13.18 -32.05 49.86
CA PHE A 203 13.49 -30.68 50.26
C PHE A 203 14.38 -30.63 51.51
N GLN A 204 15.29 -29.66 51.52
CA GLN A 204 15.82 -29.06 52.74
C GLN A 204 15.02 -27.79 53.03
N ILE A 205 14.40 -27.72 54.21
CA ILE A 205 13.58 -26.59 54.67
C ILE A 205 14.35 -25.80 55.72
N GLN A 206 14.37 -24.48 55.55
CA GLN A 206 14.87 -23.54 56.55
C GLN A 206 13.78 -22.52 56.87
N ILE A 207 13.27 -22.54 58.10
CA ILE A 207 12.41 -21.48 58.63
C ILE A 207 13.31 -20.32 59.07
N VAL A 208 12.97 -19.09 58.67
CA VAL A 208 13.76 -17.88 58.93
C VAL A 208 12.89 -16.81 59.59
N ASN A 209 13.55 -15.74 60.07
CA ASN A 209 12.92 -14.63 60.80
C ASN A 209 12.23 -15.06 62.10
N TYR A 210 12.81 -16.03 62.80
CA TYR A 210 12.26 -16.61 64.02
C TYR A 210 12.78 -15.95 65.31
N GLU A 211 13.39 -14.78 65.20
CA GLU A 211 13.86 -14.02 66.36
C GLU A 211 12.70 -13.50 67.22
N GLU A 212 12.84 -13.58 68.54
CA GLU A 212 11.77 -13.27 69.50
C GLU A 212 11.91 -11.88 70.16
N ASP A 213 12.62 -10.95 69.53
CA ASP A 213 12.81 -9.60 70.09
C ASP A 213 11.48 -8.84 70.22
N TYR A 214 10.51 -9.14 69.36
CA TYR A 214 9.14 -8.61 69.40
C TYR A 214 8.40 -8.91 70.71
N LEU A 215 8.73 -10.00 71.43
CA LEU A 215 8.15 -10.33 72.74
C LEU A 215 8.47 -9.29 73.83
N THR A 216 9.56 -8.53 73.64
CA THR A 216 10.01 -7.51 74.60
C THR A 216 10.03 -6.10 74.03
N SER A 217 9.95 -5.97 72.71
CA SER A 217 9.91 -4.71 71.97
C SER A 217 8.75 -4.75 70.98
N PRO A 218 7.56 -4.26 71.38
CA PRO A 218 6.37 -4.27 70.52
C PRO A 218 6.63 -3.66 69.14
N LYS A 219 6.09 -4.28 68.11
CA LYS A 219 6.22 -3.92 66.70
C LYS A 219 5.00 -3.12 66.23
N GLU A 220 5.12 -2.47 65.07
CA GLU A 220 3.98 -1.73 64.49
C GLU A 220 2.92 -2.68 63.98
N ASP A 221 3.36 -3.80 63.42
CA ASP A 221 2.55 -4.74 62.67
C ASP A 221 3.16 -6.15 62.78
N ALA A 222 2.34 -7.20 62.65
CA ALA A 222 2.81 -8.57 62.81
C ALA A 222 3.70 -9.04 61.63
N ASN A 223 3.65 -8.34 60.51
CA ASN A 223 4.52 -8.54 59.35
C ASN A 223 6.01 -8.46 59.70
N GLN A 224 6.36 -7.66 60.73
CA GLN A 224 7.74 -7.43 61.17
C GLN A 224 8.36 -8.62 61.94
N PHE A 225 7.56 -9.62 62.33
CA PHE A 225 8.05 -10.89 62.89
C PHE A 225 7.44 -12.09 62.15
N CYS A 226 7.08 -11.87 60.88
CA CYS A 226 6.59 -12.92 60.00
C CYS A 226 7.68 -13.93 59.69
N LEU A 227 7.40 -15.22 59.88
CA LEU A 227 8.30 -16.29 59.45
C LEU A 227 8.41 -16.33 57.93
N GLY A 228 9.60 -16.69 57.45
CA GLY A 228 9.82 -17.04 56.04
C GLY A 228 10.26 -18.49 55.89
N VAL A 229 10.10 -19.06 54.71
CA VAL A 229 10.52 -20.43 54.42
C VAL A 229 11.43 -20.47 53.19
N ILE A 230 12.65 -20.97 53.37
CA ILE A 230 13.56 -21.30 52.26
C ILE A 230 13.41 -22.79 52.00
N ALA A 231 12.98 -23.16 50.80
CA ALA A 231 12.87 -24.54 50.37
C ALA A 231 13.92 -24.82 49.29
N SER A 232 14.82 -25.77 49.54
CA SER A 232 15.90 -26.13 48.61
C SER A 232 15.80 -27.58 48.20
N ALA A 233 15.81 -27.87 46.90
CA ALA A 233 15.78 -29.24 46.38
C ALA A 233 16.51 -29.28 45.03
N ASN A 234 17.27 -30.36 44.77
CA ASN A 234 17.91 -30.62 43.47
C ASN A 234 18.69 -29.41 42.89
N ASP A 235 19.50 -28.74 43.73
CA ASP A 235 20.26 -27.51 43.42
C ASP A 235 19.42 -26.25 43.16
N HIS A 236 18.10 -26.31 43.32
CA HIS A 236 17.17 -25.19 43.23
C HIS A 236 16.78 -24.65 44.62
N ARG A 237 16.45 -23.36 44.71
CA ARG A 237 16.05 -22.67 45.94
C ARG A 237 14.84 -21.76 45.70
N ALA A 238 13.85 -21.88 46.57
CA ALA A 238 12.71 -20.98 46.66
C ALA A 238 12.77 -20.19 47.97
N PHE A 239 12.36 -18.93 47.93
CA PHE A 239 12.06 -18.14 49.13
C PHE A 239 10.58 -17.79 49.19
N LEU A 240 9.88 -18.45 50.11
CA LEU A 240 8.48 -18.18 50.44
C LEU A 240 8.48 -17.09 51.52
N THR A 241 8.22 -15.88 51.07
CA THR A 241 8.43 -14.65 51.84
C THR A 241 7.32 -14.35 52.83
N SER A 242 6.11 -14.83 52.54
CA SER A 242 4.90 -14.35 53.19
C SER A 242 4.89 -12.81 53.27
N ASP A 243 4.57 -12.25 54.42
CA ASP A 243 4.40 -10.83 54.66
C ASP A 243 5.63 -10.12 55.23
N ILE A 244 6.78 -10.78 55.22
CA ILE A 244 8.06 -10.16 55.62
C ILE A 244 8.22 -8.82 54.91
N ASP A 245 8.41 -7.75 55.66
CA ASP A 245 8.78 -6.43 55.14
C ASP A 245 10.25 -6.11 55.44
N ASP A 246 10.74 -4.98 54.90
CA ASP A 246 12.09 -4.49 55.16
C ASP A 246 12.12 -3.21 56.02
N VAL A 247 11.06 -2.93 56.80
CA VAL A 247 10.97 -1.72 57.64
C VAL A 247 12.08 -1.69 58.69
N GLU A 248 12.42 -2.84 59.27
CA GLU A 248 13.53 -3.02 60.22
C GLU A 248 14.78 -3.65 59.59
N GLY A 249 14.77 -3.89 58.28
CA GLY A 249 15.86 -4.52 57.55
C GLY A 249 15.84 -6.06 57.55
N ASP A 250 14.70 -6.67 57.89
CA ASP A 250 14.59 -8.13 58.03
C ASP A 250 14.72 -8.86 56.71
N ALA A 251 14.01 -8.43 55.66
CA ALA A 251 14.13 -9.01 54.33
C ALA A 251 15.59 -8.97 53.85
N SER A 252 16.23 -7.79 53.91
CA SER A 252 17.63 -7.59 53.52
C SER A 252 18.61 -8.42 54.37
N ARG A 253 18.36 -8.52 55.68
CA ARG A 253 19.15 -9.34 56.61
C ARG A 253 19.06 -10.84 56.26
N ILE A 254 17.86 -11.34 55.98
CA ILE A 254 17.63 -12.74 55.61
C ILE A 254 18.37 -13.08 54.32
N VAL A 255 18.21 -12.26 53.28
CA VAL A 255 18.91 -12.45 52.00
C VAL A 255 20.43 -12.55 52.19
N SER A 256 20.98 -11.66 53.01
CA SER A 256 22.41 -11.66 53.34
C SER A 256 22.85 -12.88 54.14
N ASN A 257 22.12 -13.24 55.20
CA ASN A 257 22.48 -14.32 56.12
C ASN A 257 22.39 -15.71 55.49
N TYR A 258 21.42 -15.91 54.59
CA TYR A 258 21.14 -17.20 53.95
C TYR A 258 21.64 -17.27 52.50
N GLY A 259 22.29 -16.21 52.00
CA GLY A 259 22.86 -16.15 50.67
C GLY A 259 21.83 -16.37 49.56
N LEU A 260 20.69 -15.68 49.65
CA LEU A 260 19.59 -15.78 48.68
C LEU A 260 19.85 -14.88 47.47
N TYR A 261 20.94 -15.13 46.75
CA TYR A 261 21.33 -14.38 45.56
C TYR A 261 21.16 -15.25 44.31
N SER A 262 20.36 -14.79 43.36
CA SER A 262 20.01 -15.55 42.14
C SER A 262 19.39 -16.90 42.46
N ILE A 263 18.20 -16.87 43.07
CA ILE A 263 17.40 -18.06 43.40
C ILE A 263 16.40 -18.36 42.28
N ASP A 264 15.77 -19.52 42.31
CA ASP A 264 14.86 -19.95 41.24
C ASP A 264 13.46 -19.38 41.42
N LEU A 265 12.95 -19.33 42.66
CA LEU A 265 11.60 -18.84 42.94
C LEU A 265 11.57 -17.91 44.15
N MET A 266 10.75 -16.88 44.05
CA MET A 266 10.41 -16.01 45.16
C MET A 266 8.93 -15.63 45.09
N THR A 267 8.22 -15.70 46.21
CA THR A 267 6.88 -15.09 46.33
C THR A 267 7.01 -13.59 46.63
N SER A 268 6.00 -12.80 46.31
CA SER A 268 6.00 -11.39 46.70
C SER A 268 5.94 -11.22 48.22
N ASN A 269 6.82 -10.38 48.76
CA ASN A 269 6.70 -9.87 50.12
C ASN A 269 5.38 -9.09 50.27
N HIS A 270 4.64 -9.40 51.33
CA HIS A 270 3.41 -8.69 51.72
C HIS A 270 2.47 -8.49 50.53
N HIS A 271 2.19 -9.56 49.80
CA HIS A 271 1.32 -9.57 48.62
C HIS A 271 1.72 -8.55 47.55
N GLY A 272 2.95 -8.03 47.54
CA GLY A 272 3.40 -6.96 46.65
C GLY A 272 2.89 -5.56 47.02
N TYR A 273 2.45 -5.33 48.28
CA TYR A 273 2.14 -3.99 48.77
C TYR A 273 3.36 -3.05 48.64
N PRO A 274 3.15 -1.76 48.31
CA PRO A 274 4.25 -0.82 48.16
C PRO A 274 5.08 -0.69 49.44
N ASN A 275 6.39 -0.55 49.28
CA ASN A 275 7.37 -0.44 50.35
C ASN A 275 7.58 -1.70 51.20
N ALA A 276 6.98 -2.85 50.85
CA ALA A 276 7.34 -4.13 51.48
C ALA A 276 8.83 -4.44 51.23
N VAL A 277 9.29 -4.21 49.99
CA VAL A 277 10.68 -4.31 49.56
C VAL A 277 10.99 -3.25 48.49
N ASP A 278 12.27 -3.01 48.21
CA ASP A 278 12.72 -2.04 47.21
C ASP A 278 13.46 -2.68 46.02
N ALA A 279 13.88 -1.83 45.06
CA ALA A 279 14.55 -2.28 43.85
C ALA A 279 15.93 -2.91 44.09
N ASP A 280 16.66 -2.45 45.12
CA ASP A 280 17.99 -2.98 45.46
C ASP A 280 17.85 -4.38 46.05
N TYR A 281 16.82 -4.60 46.90
CA TYR A 281 16.47 -5.92 47.41
C TYR A 281 16.11 -6.89 46.27
N LEU A 282 15.21 -6.51 45.36
CA LEU A 282 14.81 -7.37 44.24
C LEU A 282 15.97 -7.67 43.29
N ALA A 283 16.86 -6.70 43.05
CA ALA A 283 18.07 -6.91 42.27
C ALA A 283 19.10 -7.80 42.98
N ALA A 284 19.15 -7.78 44.32
CA ALA A 284 20.00 -8.67 45.09
C ALA A 284 19.50 -10.12 45.02
N VAL A 285 18.19 -10.33 45.22
CA VAL A 285 17.60 -11.68 45.16
C VAL A 285 17.60 -12.23 43.75
N ASN A 286 17.22 -11.40 42.77
CA ASN A 286 17.18 -11.73 41.33
C ASN A 286 16.58 -13.12 41.02
N PRO A 287 15.33 -13.39 41.43
CA PRO A 287 14.70 -14.70 41.26
C PRO A 287 14.33 -14.97 39.79
N GLU A 288 14.44 -16.21 39.31
CA GLU A 288 13.96 -16.56 37.96
C GLU A 288 12.42 -16.40 37.85
N TYR A 289 11.70 -16.97 38.80
CA TYR A 289 10.25 -16.86 38.96
C TYR A 289 9.91 -15.94 40.12
N PHE A 290 9.16 -14.86 39.84
CA PHE A 290 8.56 -14.00 40.85
C PHE A 290 7.04 -14.22 40.86
N ILE A 291 6.52 -14.79 41.95
CA ILE A 291 5.12 -15.13 42.11
C ILE A 291 4.44 -14.13 43.04
N GLN A 292 3.69 -13.21 42.45
CA GLN A 292 2.88 -12.22 43.14
C GLN A 292 1.64 -12.90 43.76
N THR A 293 1.57 -12.92 45.09
CA THR A 293 0.50 -13.60 45.85
C THR A 293 -0.70 -12.71 46.19
N GLY A 294 -0.75 -11.51 45.61
CA GLY A 294 -1.91 -10.62 45.68
C GLY A 294 -2.25 -9.96 44.36
N ASP A 295 -3.27 -9.12 44.40
CA ASP A 295 -3.78 -8.40 43.24
C ASP A 295 -2.67 -7.58 42.57
N PHE A 296 -2.41 -7.79 41.30
CA PHE A 296 -1.34 -7.10 40.57
C PHE A 296 -1.51 -5.57 40.56
N ARG A 297 -2.73 -5.07 40.80
CA ARG A 297 -3.05 -3.64 40.91
C ARG A 297 -2.45 -2.97 42.15
N ILE A 298 -2.04 -3.71 43.18
CA ILE A 298 -1.49 -3.10 44.40
C ILE A 298 0.00 -2.81 44.27
N MET A 299 0.72 -3.54 43.43
CA MET A 299 2.14 -3.33 43.16
C MET A 299 2.40 -1.94 42.58
N ASP A 300 3.40 -1.24 43.11
CA ASP A 300 3.78 0.06 42.57
C ASP A 300 4.51 -0.05 41.23
N ASN A 301 4.51 1.05 40.47
CA ASN A 301 5.09 1.04 39.13
C ASN A 301 6.62 0.84 39.16
N ASP A 302 7.30 1.30 40.21
CA ASP A 302 8.77 1.24 40.32
C ASP A 302 9.22 -0.23 40.51
N THR A 303 8.44 -1.01 41.26
CA THR A 303 8.62 -2.45 41.42
C THR A 303 8.40 -3.17 40.09
N VAL A 304 7.29 -2.89 39.39
CA VAL A 304 7.01 -3.51 38.07
C VAL A 304 8.11 -3.17 37.05
N GLU A 305 8.58 -1.91 37.03
CA GLU A 305 9.69 -1.49 36.17
C GLU A 305 10.99 -2.22 36.54
N THR A 306 11.26 -2.40 37.83
CA THR A 306 12.44 -3.13 38.31
C THR A 306 12.40 -4.59 37.87
N LEU A 307 11.30 -5.30 38.12
CA LEU A 307 11.09 -6.70 37.70
C LEU A 307 11.31 -6.86 36.19
N THR A 308 10.75 -5.93 35.40
CA THR A 308 10.91 -5.89 33.95
C THR A 308 12.37 -5.66 33.54
N SER A 309 13.07 -4.72 34.20
CA SER A 309 14.45 -4.37 33.87
C SER A 309 15.45 -5.49 34.17
N LEU A 310 15.15 -6.31 35.19
CA LEU A 310 15.90 -7.50 35.55
C LEU A 310 15.58 -8.70 34.65
N GLY A 311 14.48 -8.64 33.89
CA GLY A 311 14.05 -9.71 33.00
C GLY A 311 13.46 -10.91 33.73
N LEU A 312 12.89 -10.69 34.92
CA LEU A 312 12.30 -11.75 35.74
C LEU A 312 10.96 -12.20 35.17
N ARG A 313 10.61 -13.46 35.40
CA ARG A 313 9.33 -14.03 34.97
C ARG A 313 8.30 -13.79 36.07
N VAL A 314 7.32 -12.94 35.78
CA VAL A 314 6.34 -12.48 36.76
C VAL A 314 5.00 -13.18 36.54
N PHE A 315 4.50 -13.83 37.59
CA PHE A 315 3.20 -14.46 37.61
C PHE A 315 2.37 -13.96 38.79
N SER A 316 1.05 -13.82 38.64
CA SER A 316 0.16 -13.38 39.72
C SER A 316 -0.90 -14.42 40.02
N THR A 317 -0.94 -14.90 41.26
CA THR A 317 -1.87 -15.96 41.68
C THR A 317 -3.33 -15.46 41.67
N THR A 318 -3.56 -14.20 42.04
CA THR A 318 -4.90 -13.59 42.03
C THR A 318 -5.49 -13.48 40.62
N GLU A 319 -4.67 -13.21 39.61
CA GLU A 319 -5.12 -13.09 38.21
C GLU A 319 -5.48 -14.45 37.58
N TYR A 320 -5.08 -15.55 38.22
CA TYR A 320 -5.44 -16.92 37.85
C TYR A 320 -6.65 -17.46 38.62
N SER A 321 -7.11 -16.75 39.66
CA SER A 321 -8.21 -17.20 40.52
C SER A 321 -9.44 -17.57 39.71
N GLY A 322 -9.87 -18.83 39.81
CA GLY A 322 -11.02 -19.40 39.09
C GLY A 322 -10.70 -20.07 37.75
N ASP A 323 -9.52 -19.80 37.17
CA ASP A 323 -9.04 -20.43 35.93
C ASP A 323 -8.04 -21.56 36.20
N LEU A 324 -7.14 -21.35 37.16
CA LEU A 324 -6.16 -22.30 37.66
C LEU A 324 -6.33 -22.39 39.19
N PRO A 325 -6.11 -23.55 39.84
CA PRO A 325 -6.21 -23.66 41.31
C PRO A 325 -4.88 -23.38 42.06
N ALA A 326 -3.74 -23.52 41.37
CA ALA A 326 -2.42 -23.19 41.91
C ALA A 326 -1.39 -22.99 40.80
N VAL A 327 -0.43 -22.08 41.05
CA VAL A 327 0.82 -22.02 40.31
C VAL A 327 1.77 -23.06 40.92
N ILE A 328 2.22 -24.01 40.11
CA ILE A 328 3.06 -25.13 40.56
C ILE A 328 4.46 -24.91 40.02
N ALA A 329 5.44 -24.76 40.90
CA ALA A 329 6.85 -24.78 40.54
C ALA A 329 7.43 -26.16 40.85
N ASP A 330 7.93 -26.84 39.81
CA ASP A 330 8.48 -28.19 39.88
C ASP A 330 10.02 -28.13 39.91
N PHE A 331 10.58 -28.49 41.06
CA PHE A 331 12.02 -28.50 41.35
C PHE A 331 12.60 -29.91 41.20
N SER A 332 11.83 -30.89 40.68
CA SER A 332 12.25 -32.29 40.63
C SER A 332 13.32 -32.57 39.57
N GLY A 333 13.44 -31.67 38.59
CA GLY A 333 14.35 -31.77 37.44
C GLY A 333 15.67 -31.02 37.63
N SER A 334 16.40 -30.85 36.53
CA SER A 334 17.63 -30.04 36.48
C SER A 334 17.38 -28.54 36.20
N ALA A 335 16.12 -28.18 35.98
CA ALA A 335 15.65 -26.83 35.77
C ALA A 335 14.27 -26.74 36.43
N VAL A 336 13.96 -25.59 37.02
CA VAL A 336 12.61 -25.31 37.50
C VAL A 336 11.69 -25.18 36.29
N THR A 337 10.54 -25.83 36.37
CA THR A 337 9.46 -25.68 35.40
C THR A 337 8.17 -25.32 36.13
N SER A 338 7.24 -24.71 35.42
CA SER A 338 5.93 -24.37 35.99
C SER A 338 4.78 -24.68 35.05
N ASN A 339 3.61 -24.95 35.64
CA ASN A 339 2.36 -25.12 34.87
C ASN A 339 1.89 -23.81 34.19
N VAL A 340 2.54 -22.68 34.47
CA VAL A 340 2.34 -21.38 33.82
C VAL A 340 3.47 -21.02 32.84
N ASP A 341 4.37 -21.95 32.53
CA ASP A 341 5.38 -21.75 31.48
C ASP A 341 4.71 -21.63 30.10
N ASP A 342 5.28 -20.78 29.23
CA ASP A 342 4.80 -20.52 27.86
C ASP A 342 3.33 -20.04 27.77
N THR A 343 2.78 -19.50 28.87
CA THR A 343 1.42 -18.92 28.87
C THR A 343 1.44 -17.44 28.48
N TYR A 344 0.30 -16.97 27.96
CA TYR A 344 0.05 -15.55 27.74
C TYR A 344 -0.82 -15.01 28.86
N GLU A 345 -0.35 -13.97 29.52
CA GLU A 345 -1.09 -13.29 30.59
C GLU A 345 -1.32 -11.83 30.31
N ILE A 346 -2.34 -11.28 30.96
CA ILE A 346 -2.72 -9.89 30.86
C ILE A 346 -2.88 -9.37 32.29
N TYR A 347 -1.99 -8.51 32.73
CA TYR A 347 -2.07 -7.92 34.06
C TYR A 347 -2.47 -6.46 33.99
N ARG A 348 -3.20 -6.00 35.01
CA ARG A 348 -3.58 -4.61 35.18
C ARG A 348 -2.82 -4.03 36.36
N GLY A 349 -1.81 -3.20 36.09
CA GLY A 349 -1.12 -2.46 37.15
C GLY A 349 -1.91 -1.24 37.65
N ARG A 350 -1.33 -0.48 38.60
CA ARG A 350 -1.92 0.76 39.15
C ARG A 350 -2.30 1.81 38.10
N SER A 351 -1.61 1.84 36.96
CA SER A 351 -1.85 2.80 35.88
C SER A 351 -3.17 2.58 35.12
N SER A 352 -3.96 1.55 35.47
CA SER A 352 -5.19 1.07 34.80
C SER A 352 -5.01 0.51 33.39
N LYS A 353 -3.78 0.54 32.86
CA LYS A 353 -3.44 -0.03 31.56
C LYS A 353 -3.22 -1.53 31.68
N LEU A 354 -3.60 -2.25 30.62
CA LEU A 354 -3.39 -3.69 30.50
C LEU A 354 -2.03 -3.94 29.83
N VAL A 355 -1.19 -4.73 30.48
CA VAL A 355 0.14 -5.12 29.99
C VAL A 355 0.08 -6.60 29.62
N ALA A 356 0.59 -6.95 28.44
CA ALA A 356 0.67 -8.33 28.00
C ALA A 356 2.00 -8.96 28.45
N TYR A 357 1.93 -10.22 28.86
CA TYR A 357 3.08 -11.05 29.22
C TYR A 357 3.03 -12.35 28.42
N HIS A 358 4.20 -12.85 28.05
CA HIS A 358 4.40 -14.20 27.51
C HIS A 358 5.51 -14.85 28.31
N ASP A 359 5.23 -16.03 28.86
CA ASP A 359 6.16 -16.75 29.71
C ASP A 359 6.63 -15.94 30.95
N GLY A 360 5.72 -15.10 31.46
CA GLY A 360 5.98 -14.18 32.58
C GLY A 360 6.78 -12.92 32.20
N ILE A 361 7.12 -12.70 30.93
CA ILE A 361 7.93 -11.56 30.46
C ILE A 361 7.06 -10.61 29.62
N PRO A 362 7.19 -9.26 29.74
CA PRO A 362 6.42 -8.32 28.92
C PRO A 362 6.52 -8.60 27.41
N TYR A 363 5.36 -8.65 26.74
CA TYR A 363 5.23 -9.11 25.37
C TYR A 363 4.65 -8.04 24.44
N SER A 364 5.07 -8.05 23.17
CA SER A 364 4.54 -7.21 22.10
C SER A 364 4.18 -8.05 20.88
N GLY A 365 3.05 -7.74 20.24
CA GLY A 365 2.56 -8.46 19.07
C GLY A 365 1.17 -9.06 19.27
N PHE A 366 0.75 -9.87 18.30
CA PHE A 366 -0.53 -10.58 18.35
C PHE A 366 -0.40 -11.87 19.17
N PHE A 367 -1.38 -12.14 20.02
CA PHE A 367 -1.46 -13.39 20.78
C PHE A 367 -2.91 -13.80 21.04
N THR A 368 -3.10 -15.01 21.56
CA THR A 368 -4.42 -15.57 21.91
C THR A 368 -4.40 -16.08 23.34
N ARG A 369 -5.44 -15.72 24.12
CA ARG A 369 -5.65 -16.16 25.50
C ARG A 369 -7.14 -16.44 25.69
N GLY A 370 -7.50 -17.56 26.30
CA GLY A 370 -8.91 -17.94 26.50
C GLY A 370 -9.74 -18.02 25.21
N GLY A 371 -9.11 -18.31 24.06
CA GLY A 371 -9.76 -18.32 22.75
C GLY A 371 -10.05 -16.93 22.15
N GLN A 372 -9.65 -15.86 22.83
CA GLN A 372 -9.77 -14.47 22.39
C GLN A 372 -8.43 -13.96 21.85
N LYS A 373 -8.47 -13.11 20.83
CA LYS A 373 -7.28 -12.57 20.17
C LYS A 373 -7.00 -11.14 20.66
N TYR A 374 -5.73 -10.84 20.86
CA TYR A 374 -5.24 -9.57 21.39
C TYR A 374 -4.07 -9.05 20.56
N TYR A 375 -3.75 -7.77 20.75
CA TYR A 375 -2.53 -7.16 20.23
C TYR A 375 -1.93 -6.21 21.26
N ALA A 376 -0.65 -6.42 21.58
CA ALA A 376 0.14 -5.53 22.42
C ALA A 376 1.10 -4.69 21.56
N ASP A 377 1.16 -3.38 21.83
CA ASP A 377 2.04 -2.46 21.13
C ASP A 377 3.52 -2.60 21.56
N SER A 378 4.40 -1.78 20.99
CA SER A 378 5.83 -1.80 21.32
C SER A 378 6.17 -1.38 22.75
N SER A 379 5.19 -0.91 23.53
CA SER A 379 5.30 -0.59 24.96
C SER A 379 4.71 -1.72 25.82
N HIS A 380 4.41 -2.87 25.23
CA HIS A 380 3.78 -4.05 25.85
C HIS A 380 2.33 -3.83 26.32
N LEU A 381 1.72 -2.72 25.91
CA LEU A 381 0.36 -2.37 26.30
C LEU A 381 -0.65 -2.93 25.32
N LEU A 382 -1.75 -3.47 25.82
CA LEU A 382 -2.86 -3.84 24.96
C LEU A 382 -3.44 -2.60 24.27
N VAL A 383 -3.69 -2.75 22.97
CA VAL A 383 -4.41 -1.76 22.19
C VAL A 383 -5.91 -1.93 22.48
N CYS A 384 -6.46 -1.05 23.31
CA CYS A 384 -7.86 -1.10 23.75
C CYS A 384 -8.73 0.01 23.13
N SER A 385 -10.02 -0.25 23.00
CA SER A 385 -11.07 0.72 22.65
C SER A 385 -10.77 1.55 21.38
N THR A 386 -10.15 0.93 20.38
CA THR A 386 -9.73 1.64 19.18
C THR A 386 -9.76 0.74 17.94
N SER A 387 -9.57 1.37 16.77
CA SER A 387 -9.32 0.66 15.53
C SER A 387 -7.98 1.09 14.94
N TRP A 388 -7.22 0.12 14.45
CA TRP A 388 -5.92 0.39 13.82
C TRP A 388 -5.75 -0.47 12.58
N ARG A 389 -4.92 0.02 11.66
CA ARG A 389 -4.54 -0.70 10.45
C ARG A 389 -3.15 -1.26 10.61
N ASP A 390 -3.04 -2.58 10.47
CA ASP A 390 -1.75 -3.23 10.30
C ASP A 390 -1.18 -2.84 8.93
N THR A 391 -0.04 -2.15 8.94
CA THR A 391 0.60 -1.65 7.73
C THR A 391 1.29 -2.74 6.90
N GLU A 392 1.57 -3.90 7.49
CA GLU A 392 2.18 -5.04 6.80
C GLU A 392 1.13 -5.87 6.08
N THR A 393 0.05 -6.26 6.77
CA THR A 393 -1.00 -7.09 6.17
C THR A 393 -2.07 -6.29 5.45
N GLY A 394 -2.23 -5.03 5.84
CA GLY A 394 -3.31 -4.14 5.40
C GLY A 394 -4.63 -4.38 6.12
N ILE A 395 -4.70 -5.26 7.12
CA ILE A 395 -5.93 -5.59 7.87
C ILE A 395 -6.25 -4.47 8.87
N GLU A 396 -7.53 -4.10 8.97
CA GLU A 396 -8.04 -3.23 10.03
C GLU A 396 -8.60 -4.08 11.17
N TYR A 397 -8.10 -3.83 12.38
CA TYR A 397 -8.53 -4.47 13.61
C TYR A 397 -9.31 -3.46 14.47
N THR A 398 -10.35 -3.93 15.17
CA THR A 398 -11.04 -3.18 16.22
C THR A 398 -10.99 -3.95 17.52
N SER A 399 -10.66 -3.29 18.62
CA SER A 399 -10.64 -3.88 19.96
C SER A 399 -11.61 -3.21 20.93
N ASP A 400 -12.06 -3.97 21.93
CA ASP A 400 -12.90 -3.49 23.03
C ASP A 400 -12.07 -2.91 24.21
N GLU A 401 -12.74 -2.59 25.32
CA GLU A 401 -12.13 -2.00 26.51
C GLU A 401 -11.15 -2.93 27.25
N ASN A 402 -11.24 -4.24 27.02
CA ASN A 402 -10.34 -5.24 27.57
C ASN A 402 -9.25 -5.66 26.56
N GLY A 403 -9.17 -4.99 25.41
CA GLY A 403 -8.19 -5.25 24.37
C GLY A 403 -8.52 -6.44 23.47
N VAL A 404 -9.71 -7.05 23.63
CA VAL A 404 -10.15 -8.17 22.79
C VAL A 404 -10.40 -7.64 21.39
N ILE A 405 -9.79 -8.26 20.39
CA ILE A 405 -10.07 -7.98 18.98
C ILE A 405 -11.46 -8.52 18.66
N THR A 406 -12.39 -7.59 18.41
CA THR A 406 -13.81 -7.88 18.16
C THR A 406 -14.16 -7.87 16.68
N ASN A 407 -13.33 -7.26 15.85
CA ASN A 407 -13.54 -7.20 14.40
C ASN A 407 -12.20 -7.22 13.66
N GLU A 408 -12.17 -7.97 12.57
CA GLU A 408 -11.06 -8.02 11.61
C GLU A 408 -11.63 -7.79 10.23
N ARG A 409 -11.17 -6.74 9.54
CA ARG A 409 -11.64 -6.39 8.21
C ARG A 409 -10.48 -6.33 7.23
N HIS A 410 -10.59 -7.10 6.15
CA HIS A 410 -9.71 -6.97 5.01
C HIS A 410 -9.99 -5.67 4.25
N VAL A 411 -8.93 -4.89 4.01
CA VAL A 411 -9.06 -3.56 3.41
C VAL A 411 -9.05 -3.64 1.89
N ILE A 412 -10.01 -2.94 1.29
CA ILE A 412 -10.15 -2.69 -0.15
C ILE A 412 -9.14 -1.63 -0.57
N GLY A 413 -8.49 -1.82 -1.70
CA GLY A 413 -7.52 -0.88 -2.27
C GLY A 413 -6.06 -1.31 -2.15
N TRP A 414 -5.14 -0.34 -2.03
CA TRP A 414 -3.69 -0.61 -2.09
C TRP A 414 -3.18 -1.36 -0.86
N VAL A 415 -2.48 -2.47 -1.11
CA VAL A 415 -1.85 -3.33 -0.10
C VAL A 415 -0.44 -3.72 -0.57
N LYS A 416 0.54 -3.69 0.34
CA LYS A 416 1.92 -4.11 0.07
C LYS A 416 2.17 -5.46 0.72
N ARG A 417 2.56 -6.49 -0.05
CA ARG A 417 2.90 -7.84 0.45
C ARG A 417 4.21 -8.31 -0.18
N ASP A 418 5.11 -8.85 0.63
CA ASP A 418 6.44 -9.33 0.19
C ASP A 418 7.22 -8.32 -0.65
N GLY A 419 7.13 -7.04 -0.28
CA GLY A 419 7.78 -5.93 -1.00
C GLY A 419 7.08 -5.50 -2.30
N LYS A 420 6.00 -6.16 -2.72
CA LYS A 420 5.24 -5.87 -3.94
C LYS A 420 3.90 -5.18 -3.61
N TRP A 421 3.40 -4.37 -4.54
CA TRP A 421 2.10 -3.69 -4.39
C TRP A 421 1.01 -4.41 -5.17
N TYR A 422 -0.15 -4.51 -4.55
CA TYR A 422 -1.39 -5.07 -5.08
C TYR A 422 -2.52 -4.07 -4.83
N TYR A 423 -3.60 -4.17 -5.61
CA TYR A 423 -4.85 -3.47 -5.36
C TYR A 423 -5.97 -4.48 -5.18
N TYR A 424 -6.72 -4.44 -4.08
CA TYR A 424 -7.81 -5.38 -3.79
C TYR A 424 -9.17 -4.78 -4.10
N ASN A 425 -10.01 -5.58 -4.77
CA ASN A 425 -11.41 -5.28 -5.05
C ASN A 425 -12.29 -5.38 -3.79
N ASP A 426 -13.54 -4.93 -3.92
CA ASP A 426 -14.59 -5.08 -2.89
C ASP A 426 -14.87 -6.54 -2.52
N ASP A 427 -14.61 -7.48 -3.44
CA ASP A 427 -14.77 -8.93 -3.24
C ASP A 427 -13.49 -9.61 -2.72
N GLU A 428 -12.52 -8.82 -2.24
CA GLU A 428 -11.27 -9.29 -1.65
C GLU A 428 -10.35 -10.04 -2.63
N THR A 429 -10.60 -9.94 -3.94
CA THR A 429 -9.70 -10.46 -4.97
C THR A 429 -8.68 -9.41 -5.43
N PRO A 430 -7.45 -9.82 -5.79
CA PRO A 430 -6.48 -8.89 -6.38
C PRO A 430 -6.95 -8.43 -7.76
N TYR A 431 -6.97 -7.11 -7.96
CA TYR A 431 -7.23 -6.48 -9.24
C TYR A 431 -6.12 -6.82 -10.23
N THR A 432 -6.50 -7.11 -11.48
CA THR A 432 -5.58 -7.36 -12.59
C THR A 432 -5.96 -6.49 -13.78
N GLY A 433 -4.96 -6.04 -14.55
CA GLY A 433 -5.14 -5.17 -15.71
C GLY A 433 -5.03 -3.69 -15.39
N TRP A 434 -5.65 -2.87 -16.25
CA TRP A 434 -5.62 -1.41 -16.17
C TRP A 434 -6.50 -0.90 -15.04
N LEU A 435 -5.92 -0.10 -14.14
CA LEU A 435 -6.62 0.49 -12.99
C LEU A 435 -6.47 2.01 -13.05
N THR A 436 -7.59 2.74 -13.02
CA THR A 436 -7.58 4.22 -12.94
C THR A 436 -8.21 4.67 -11.63
N LEU A 437 -7.44 5.40 -10.83
CA LEU A 437 -7.86 5.96 -9.54
C LEU A 437 -7.49 7.44 -9.50
N ASP A 438 -8.41 8.33 -9.16
CA ASP A 438 -8.17 9.78 -9.04
C ASP A 438 -7.32 10.37 -10.19
N HIS A 439 -7.70 10.04 -11.44
CA HIS A 439 -7.02 10.46 -12.67
C HIS A 439 -5.59 9.91 -12.89
N LYS A 440 -5.14 8.98 -12.05
CA LYS A 440 -3.88 8.26 -12.20
C LYS A 440 -4.15 6.86 -12.72
N THR A 441 -3.33 6.42 -13.67
CA THR A 441 -3.49 5.10 -14.30
C THR A 441 -2.33 4.19 -13.88
N TYR A 442 -2.66 2.95 -13.55
CA TYR A 442 -1.76 1.89 -13.08
C TYR A 442 -2.02 0.64 -13.92
N TYR A 443 -1.07 -0.28 -13.91
CA TYR A 443 -1.25 -1.61 -14.49
C TYR A 443 -0.87 -2.67 -13.47
N LEU A 444 -1.79 -3.60 -13.21
CA LEU A 444 -1.62 -4.72 -12.31
C LEU A 444 -1.43 -5.96 -13.19
N GLY A 445 -0.32 -6.69 -13.01
CA GLY A 445 -0.03 -7.91 -13.75
C GLY A 445 -1.09 -8.99 -13.55
N ALA A 446 -0.98 -10.09 -14.30
CA ALA A 446 -1.87 -11.24 -14.13
C ALA A 446 -1.75 -11.90 -12.74
N ASP A 447 -0.63 -11.68 -12.05
CA ASP A 447 -0.37 -12.07 -10.66
C ASP A 447 -0.84 -11.01 -9.64
N GLY A 448 -1.50 -9.94 -10.11
CA GLY A 448 -1.97 -8.82 -9.29
C GLY A 448 -0.88 -7.81 -8.90
N VAL A 449 0.36 -8.00 -9.36
CA VAL A 449 1.49 -7.13 -8.97
C VAL A 449 1.47 -5.85 -9.80
N MET A 450 1.54 -4.70 -9.14
CA MET A 450 1.63 -3.40 -9.78
C MET A 450 2.93 -3.23 -10.57
N ALA A 451 2.80 -2.88 -11.84
CA ALA A 451 3.93 -2.58 -12.72
C ALA A 451 4.65 -1.29 -12.29
N THR A 452 5.98 -1.32 -12.39
CA THR A 452 6.85 -0.15 -12.28
C THR A 452 7.90 -0.22 -13.38
N GLY A 453 8.41 0.94 -13.84
CA GLY A 453 9.38 0.99 -14.93
C GLY A 453 8.77 0.64 -16.30
N TRP A 454 9.59 0.08 -17.18
CA TRP A 454 9.18 -0.30 -18.54
C TRP A 454 8.29 -1.55 -18.55
N LEU A 455 7.15 -1.47 -19.23
CA LEU A 455 6.24 -2.59 -19.47
C LEU A 455 6.02 -2.74 -20.98
N LEU A 456 6.20 -3.96 -21.49
CA LEU A 456 5.78 -4.34 -22.85
C LEU A 456 4.44 -5.07 -22.74
N LEU A 457 3.38 -4.48 -23.29
CA LEU A 457 2.03 -5.05 -23.29
C LEU A 457 1.49 -5.04 -24.72
N ASP A 458 1.10 -6.21 -25.22
CA ASP A 458 0.51 -6.39 -26.57
C ASP A 458 1.31 -5.76 -27.73
N GLY A 459 2.63 -5.67 -27.57
CA GLY A 459 3.55 -5.10 -28.57
C GLY A 459 3.89 -3.62 -28.37
N ASP A 460 3.21 -2.95 -27.44
CA ASP A 460 3.42 -1.54 -27.10
C ASP A 460 4.18 -1.38 -25.79
N TYR A 461 5.06 -0.37 -25.75
CA TYR A 461 5.84 -0.04 -24.55
C TYR A 461 5.17 1.08 -23.77
N TYR A 462 5.06 0.87 -22.46
CA TYR A 462 4.59 1.82 -21.47
C TYR A 462 5.68 2.04 -20.42
N TYR A 463 5.60 3.16 -19.69
CA TYR A 463 6.49 3.42 -18.58
C TYR A 463 5.71 3.86 -17.33
N PHE A 464 6.00 3.23 -16.20
CA PHE A 464 5.38 3.51 -14.91
C PHE A 464 6.42 4.07 -13.93
N SER A 465 6.04 5.06 -13.11
CA SER A 465 6.91 5.62 -12.08
C SER A 465 7.25 4.59 -10.99
N GLY A 466 8.10 4.96 -10.03
CA GLY A 466 8.35 4.15 -8.83
C GLY A 466 7.10 3.98 -7.94
N SER A 467 6.09 4.84 -8.07
CA SER A 467 4.77 4.70 -7.42
C SER A 467 3.75 3.95 -8.28
N GLY A 468 4.16 3.44 -9.46
CA GLY A 468 3.30 2.70 -10.39
C GLY A 468 2.39 3.54 -11.25
N GLU A 469 2.54 4.87 -11.26
CA GLU A 469 1.74 5.76 -12.09
C GLU A 469 2.25 5.74 -13.53
N MET A 470 1.38 5.47 -14.50
CA MET A 470 1.69 5.50 -15.93
C MET A 470 2.14 6.91 -16.32
N GLN A 471 3.30 7.00 -16.96
CA GLN A 471 3.89 8.25 -17.40
C GLN A 471 3.47 8.55 -18.84
N THR A 472 3.19 9.83 -19.11
CA THR A 472 2.90 10.34 -20.43
C THR A 472 3.80 11.54 -20.76
N GLY A 473 3.84 11.94 -22.03
CA GLY A 473 4.68 13.02 -22.51
C GLY A 473 6.17 12.70 -22.55
N TRP A 474 7.01 13.75 -22.49
CA TRP A 474 8.46 13.62 -22.52
C TRP A 474 9.01 13.09 -21.21
N GLN A 475 9.75 11.98 -21.27
CA GLN A 475 10.33 11.32 -20.10
C GLN A 475 11.84 11.11 -20.27
N PHE A 476 12.62 11.49 -19.25
CA PHE A 476 14.06 11.28 -19.23
C PHE A 476 14.41 10.05 -18.41
N ILE A 477 14.78 8.96 -19.08
CA ILE A 477 14.95 7.63 -18.47
C ILE A 477 16.30 7.07 -18.92
N SER A 478 17.15 6.66 -17.96
CA SER A 478 18.46 6.04 -18.24
C SER A 478 19.30 6.81 -19.28
N ASN A 479 19.44 8.12 -19.08
CA ASN A 479 20.17 9.08 -19.94
C ASN A 479 19.60 9.31 -21.35
N ASN A 480 18.38 8.86 -21.63
CA ASN A 480 17.72 9.03 -22.93
C ASN A 480 16.35 9.69 -22.76
N TRP A 481 15.91 10.45 -23.76
CA TRP A 481 14.56 11.02 -23.78
C TRP A 481 13.64 10.16 -24.62
N TYR A 482 12.48 9.85 -24.06
CA TYR A 482 11.40 9.11 -24.70
C TYR A 482 10.16 10.00 -24.73
N TYR A 483 9.26 9.71 -25.64
CA TYR A 483 7.96 10.36 -25.67
C TYR A 483 6.88 9.29 -25.58
N LEU A 484 6.08 9.36 -24.52
CA LEU A 484 4.94 8.51 -24.25
C LEU A 484 3.70 9.31 -24.68
N ALA A 485 2.83 8.74 -25.50
CA ALA A 485 1.66 9.44 -26.01
C ALA A 485 0.80 10.01 -24.87
N LYS A 486 0.36 11.27 -24.98
CA LYS A 486 -0.36 11.97 -23.89
C LYS A 486 -1.69 11.30 -23.52
N ASP A 487 -2.34 10.69 -24.51
CA ASP A 487 -3.65 10.08 -24.45
C ASP A 487 -3.60 8.59 -24.09
N THR A 488 -2.64 7.85 -24.64
CA THR A 488 -2.57 6.38 -24.49
C THR A 488 -1.41 5.90 -23.63
N GLY A 489 -0.37 6.71 -23.40
CA GLY A 489 0.86 6.30 -22.71
C GLY A 489 1.80 5.44 -23.55
N ILE A 490 1.46 5.12 -24.80
CA ILE A 490 2.28 4.30 -25.70
C ILE A 490 3.56 5.06 -26.09
N MET A 491 4.71 4.40 -25.98
CA MET A 491 5.99 4.95 -26.38
C MET A 491 6.11 5.06 -27.90
N TYR A 492 6.43 6.26 -28.40
CA TYR A 492 6.82 6.43 -29.80
C TYR A 492 8.19 5.79 -30.05
N SER A 493 8.27 5.02 -31.12
CA SER A 493 9.53 4.42 -31.59
C SER A 493 9.59 4.39 -33.11
N SER A 494 10.81 4.25 -33.63
CA SER A 494 11.07 3.91 -35.04
C SER A 494 10.49 4.88 -36.08
N GLY A 495 10.86 6.16 -36.02
CA GLY A 495 10.54 7.07 -37.12
C GLY A 495 10.27 8.52 -36.72
N TRP A 496 9.62 9.23 -37.63
CA TRP A 496 9.24 10.62 -37.48
C TRP A 496 7.97 10.76 -36.65
N HIS A 497 7.92 11.80 -35.83
CA HIS A 497 6.72 12.20 -35.10
C HIS A 497 6.60 13.72 -35.08
N ALA A 498 5.41 14.21 -35.42
CA ALA A 498 5.06 15.61 -35.28
C ALA A 498 4.33 15.80 -33.96
N ASP A 499 4.83 16.68 -33.09
CA ASP A 499 4.08 17.08 -31.91
C ASP A 499 2.73 17.71 -32.35
N PRO A 500 1.58 17.21 -31.86
CA PRO A 500 0.28 17.57 -32.43
C PRO A 500 -0.08 19.04 -32.21
N GLU A 501 0.46 19.68 -31.17
CA GLU A 501 0.19 21.07 -30.81
C GLU A 501 1.14 22.04 -31.53
N THR A 502 2.45 21.78 -31.47
CA THR A 502 3.50 22.68 -31.98
C THR A 502 3.93 22.37 -33.41
N LYS A 503 3.51 21.22 -33.94
CA LYS A 503 3.95 20.63 -35.22
C LYS A 503 5.46 20.41 -35.31
N THR A 504 6.14 20.42 -34.18
CA THR A 504 7.59 20.23 -34.11
C THR A 504 7.95 18.79 -34.48
N MET A 505 8.90 18.61 -35.39
CA MET A 505 9.32 17.30 -35.84
C MET A 505 10.43 16.72 -34.97
N TYR A 506 10.19 15.51 -34.46
CA TYR A 506 11.14 14.67 -33.73
C TYR A 506 11.38 13.37 -34.49
N TYR A 507 12.53 12.75 -34.25
CA TYR A 507 12.84 11.41 -34.75
C TYR A 507 13.19 10.49 -33.60
N PHE A 508 12.56 9.32 -33.55
CA PHE A 508 12.79 8.30 -32.54
C PHE A 508 13.51 7.09 -33.16
N TYR A 509 14.54 6.60 -32.48
CA TYR A 509 15.22 5.36 -32.85
C TYR A 509 14.28 4.15 -32.70
N THR A 510 14.68 2.99 -33.24
CA THR A 510 13.90 1.75 -33.13
C THR A 510 13.65 1.30 -31.68
N TRP A 511 14.54 1.67 -30.75
CA TRP A 511 14.39 1.42 -29.32
C TRP A 511 13.63 2.53 -28.56
N GLY A 512 13.13 3.56 -29.25
CA GLY A 512 12.23 4.57 -28.69
C GLY A 512 12.86 5.91 -28.28
N GLY A 513 14.19 6.01 -28.15
CA GLY A 513 14.80 7.27 -27.75
C GLY A 513 14.80 8.33 -28.86
N ALA A 514 14.66 9.59 -28.46
CA ALA A 514 14.70 10.72 -29.37
C ALA A 514 16.13 11.05 -29.84
N ALA A 515 16.27 11.30 -31.13
CA ALA A 515 17.50 11.84 -31.71
C ALA A 515 17.76 13.26 -31.21
N ARG A 516 18.84 13.46 -30.46
CA ARG A 516 19.24 14.74 -29.86
C ARG A 516 20.74 14.93 -29.98
N ASN A 517 21.20 16.18 -30.13
CA ASN A 517 22.62 16.52 -30.25
C ASN A 517 23.38 15.68 -31.30
N THR A 518 22.71 15.33 -32.39
CA THR A 518 23.23 14.38 -33.38
C THR A 518 22.89 14.83 -34.80
N THR A 519 23.52 14.22 -35.78
CA THR A 519 23.16 14.37 -37.20
C THR A 519 22.97 12.99 -37.79
N LEU A 520 21.76 12.69 -38.25
CA LEU A 520 21.42 11.41 -38.86
C LEU A 520 21.36 11.55 -40.38
N THR A 521 21.68 10.48 -41.10
CA THR A 521 21.40 10.38 -42.54
C THR A 521 20.14 9.55 -42.72
N LEU A 522 19.04 10.20 -43.11
CA LEU A 522 17.71 9.60 -43.24
C LEU A 522 17.26 9.76 -44.68
N ASN A 523 16.92 8.64 -45.34
CA ASN A 523 16.51 8.61 -46.76
C ASN A 523 17.47 9.36 -47.71
N GLY A 524 18.78 9.30 -47.44
CA GLY A 524 19.82 9.93 -48.26
C GLY A 524 20.14 11.39 -47.91
N TYR A 525 19.44 12.01 -46.95
CA TYR A 525 19.66 13.40 -46.55
C TYR A 525 20.13 13.49 -45.09
N ARG A 526 21.01 14.46 -44.80
CA ARG A 526 21.53 14.69 -43.43
C ARG A 526 20.59 15.61 -42.67
N VAL A 527 20.03 15.13 -41.56
CA VAL A 527 19.21 15.92 -40.65
C VAL A 527 19.95 16.13 -39.34
N LYS A 528 20.16 17.39 -38.95
CA LYS A 528 20.78 17.77 -37.68
C LYS A 528 19.71 18.02 -36.64
N PHE A 529 19.85 17.39 -35.47
CA PHE A 529 18.95 17.53 -34.33
C PHE A 529 19.59 18.38 -33.23
N LEU A 530 18.81 19.33 -32.70
CA LEU A 530 19.21 20.22 -31.62
C LEU A 530 19.28 19.48 -30.27
N SER A 531 19.75 20.19 -29.24
CA SER A 531 19.87 19.64 -27.90
C SER A 531 18.56 19.22 -27.28
N TRP A 532 17.42 19.76 -27.70
CA TRP A 532 16.10 19.38 -27.21
C TRP A 532 15.35 18.46 -28.19
N GLY A 533 15.94 18.09 -29.34
CA GLY A 533 15.44 17.04 -30.23
C GLY A 533 14.73 17.50 -31.49
N GLY A 534 14.39 18.78 -31.62
CA GLY A 534 13.89 19.33 -32.88
C GLY A 534 14.97 19.39 -33.96
N ILE A 535 14.52 19.39 -35.21
CA ILE A 535 15.38 19.58 -36.37
C ILE A 535 15.99 21.00 -36.35
N SER A 536 17.23 21.12 -36.80
CA SER A 536 17.93 22.38 -36.94
C SER A 536 17.72 22.97 -38.34
N GLY A 537 17.01 24.10 -38.42
CA GLY A 537 16.84 24.85 -39.67
C GLY A 537 15.68 24.34 -40.52
N SER A 538 15.63 24.77 -41.78
CA SER A 538 14.56 24.36 -42.69
C SER A 538 15.03 23.26 -43.65
N THR A 539 14.22 22.23 -43.86
CA THR A 539 14.54 21.11 -44.75
C THR A 539 13.29 20.42 -45.27
N TRP A 540 13.41 19.80 -46.45
CA TRP A 540 12.44 18.81 -46.92
C TRP A 540 12.62 17.49 -46.18
N LEU A 541 11.52 16.81 -45.92
CA LEU A 541 11.44 15.54 -45.20
C LEU A 541 10.51 14.59 -45.95
N TYR A 542 10.96 13.37 -46.21
CA TYR A 542 10.14 12.34 -46.85
C TYR A 542 9.74 11.29 -45.83
N HIS A 543 8.43 11.12 -45.66
CA HIS A 543 7.79 10.25 -44.66
C HIS A 543 6.44 9.78 -45.19
N ASP A 544 6.10 8.51 -44.97
CA ASP A 544 4.79 7.92 -45.30
C ASP A 544 4.32 8.17 -46.73
N GLY A 545 5.26 8.11 -47.67
CA GLY A 545 4.98 8.26 -49.10
C GLY A 545 4.89 9.71 -49.58
N ALA A 546 4.93 10.71 -48.69
CA ALA A 546 4.75 12.11 -49.01
C ALA A 546 5.95 12.98 -48.59
N TRP A 547 6.06 14.13 -49.25
CA TRP A 547 7.02 15.17 -48.88
C TRP A 547 6.39 16.16 -47.91
N TYR A 548 7.15 16.52 -46.90
CA TYR A 548 6.84 17.54 -45.91
C TYR A 548 7.95 18.59 -45.96
N TYR A 549 7.60 19.83 -45.62
CA TYR A 549 8.59 20.88 -45.44
C TYR A 549 8.61 21.31 -43.97
N VAL A 550 9.78 21.20 -43.36
CA VAL A 550 10.01 21.69 -42.02
C VAL A 550 10.62 23.07 -42.15
N GLN A 551 9.94 24.09 -41.61
CA GLN A 551 10.48 25.44 -41.52
C GLN A 551 10.96 25.65 -40.09
N LYS A 552 12.28 25.84 -39.91
CA LYS A 552 12.99 25.93 -38.62
C LYS A 552 12.99 24.65 -37.77
N TYR A 553 11.82 24.15 -37.38
CA TYR A 553 11.61 22.88 -36.66
C TYR A 553 10.17 22.34 -36.76
N SER A 554 9.21 23.15 -37.20
CA SER A 554 7.82 22.75 -37.35
C SER A 554 7.48 22.44 -38.80
N CYS A 555 6.66 21.41 -39.01
CA CYS A 555 6.07 21.17 -40.33
C CYS A 555 5.12 22.31 -40.71
N VAL A 556 5.28 22.85 -41.91
CA VAL A 556 4.28 23.78 -42.46
C VAL A 556 3.08 23.00 -42.99
N THR A 557 1.89 23.57 -42.85
CA THR A 557 0.62 22.93 -43.19
C THR A 557 -0.33 23.98 -43.77
N ASN A 558 -1.36 23.55 -44.49
CA ASN A 558 -2.48 24.41 -44.91
C ASN A 558 -2.09 25.65 -45.72
N GLY A 559 -1.80 25.46 -47.00
CA GLY A 559 -1.76 26.56 -47.96
C GLY A 559 -0.43 26.73 -48.68
N TRP A 560 -0.27 27.92 -49.27
CA TRP A 560 0.86 28.27 -50.13
C TRP A 560 2.08 28.74 -49.33
N TYR A 561 3.24 28.15 -49.62
CA TYR A 561 4.53 28.55 -49.08
C TYR A 561 5.54 28.77 -50.20
N GLN A 562 6.29 29.88 -50.11
CA GLN A 562 7.38 30.16 -51.02
C GLN A 562 8.69 29.61 -50.45
N ILE A 563 9.25 28.61 -51.11
CA ILE A 563 10.46 27.88 -50.69
C ILE A 563 11.46 27.92 -51.85
N ASP A 564 12.65 28.46 -51.61
CA ASP A 564 13.72 28.60 -52.61
C ASP A 564 13.23 29.20 -53.96
N GLY A 565 12.35 30.21 -53.88
CA GLY A 565 11.83 30.94 -55.03
C GLY A 565 10.67 30.27 -55.78
N ALA A 566 10.21 29.08 -55.37
CA ALA A 566 9.04 28.42 -55.93
C ALA A 566 7.89 28.33 -54.92
N TRP A 567 6.65 28.33 -55.39
CA TRP A 567 5.46 28.17 -54.57
C TRP A 567 5.06 26.69 -54.48
N TYR A 568 4.78 26.24 -53.26
CA TYR A 568 4.35 24.88 -52.94
C TYR A 568 3.09 24.94 -52.09
N PHE A 569 2.17 24.00 -52.29
CA PHE A 569 0.94 23.92 -51.50
C PHE A 569 1.00 22.73 -50.54
N MET A 570 0.79 23.01 -49.26
CA MET A 570 0.80 22.01 -48.20
C MET A 570 -0.64 21.70 -47.78
N ASN A 571 -0.97 20.41 -47.72
CA ASN A 571 -2.25 19.92 -47.20
C ASN A 571 -2.37 20.18 -45.68
N ALA A 572 -3.55 19.88 -45.14
CA ALA A 572 -3.83 20.06 -43.71
C ALA A 572 -2.99 19.17 -42.80
N ASP A 573 -2.66 17.97 -43.26
CA ASP A 573 -1.73 17.05 -42.60
C ASP A 573 -0.25 17.44 -42.79
N GLY A 574 0.04 18.47 -43.61
CA GLY A 574 1.38 18.91 -43.95
C GLY A 574 1.99 18.22 -45.16
N SER A 575 1.30 17.27 -45.79
CA SER A 575 1.80 16.63 -47.00
C SER A 575 1.80 17.61 -48.18
N LEU A 576 2.83 17.55 -49.02
CA LEU A 576 2.98 18.37 -50.21
C LEU A 576 2.05 17.87 -51.33
N LYS A 577 1.26 18.76 -51.93
CA LYS A 577 0.55 18.46 -53.19
C LYS A 577 1.53 18.32 -54.36
N GLN A 578 1.40 17.25 -55.13
CA GLN A 578 2.30 16.95 -56.25
C GLN A 578 1.54 16.41 -57.46
N ASN A 579 1.90 16.92 -58.64
CA ASN A 579 1.38 16.47 -59.94
C ASN A 579 -0.16 16.46 -60.03
N GLU A 580 -0.80 17.48 -59.50
CA GLU A 580 -2.26 17.54 -59.43
C GLU A 580 -2.78 18.95 -59.70
N SER A 581 -4.08 19.03 -60.00
CA SER A 581 -4.86 20.25 -60.04
C SER A 581 -5.84 20.28 -58.89
N PHE A 582 -6.05 21.43 -58.27
CA PHE A 582 -6.97 21.56 -57.14
C PHE A 582 -7.53 22.96 -57.02
N LEU A 583 -8.72 23.07 -56.42
CA LEU A 583 -9.34 24.34 -56.08
C LEU A 583 -8.85 24.82 -54.72
N TYR A 584 -8.51 26.09 -54.62
CA TYR A 584 -8.20 26.78 -53.37
C TYR A 584 -8.63 28.23 -53.49
N ASP A 585 -9.30 28.78 -52.46
CA ASP A 585 -9.79 30.17 -52.47
C ASP A 585 -10.56 30.52 -53.76
N ASN A 586 -11.47 29.62 -54.20
CA ASN A 586 -12.25 29.72 -55.43
C ASN A 586 -11.45 29.83 -56.74
N ASN A 587 -10.18 29.44 -56.75
CA ASN A 587 -9.33 29.45 -57.94
C ASN A 587 -8.73 28.06 -58.20
N LEU A 588 -8.63 27.68 -59.49
CA LEU A 588 -8.02 26.42 -59.91
C LEU A 588 -6.50 26.58 -60.05
N TYR A 589 -5.73 25.76 -59.35
CA TYR A 589 -4.27 25.74 -59.39
C TYR A 589 -3.73 24.40 -59.90
N PHE A 590 -2.50 24.44 -60.40
CA PHE A 590 -1.78 23.27 -60.89
C PHE A 590 -0.37 23.25 -60.32
N VAL A 591 0.06 22.09 -59.82
CA VAL A 591 1.42 21.86 -59.33
C VAL A 591 2.08 20.71 -60.08
N ASN A 592 3.38 20.82 -60.35
CA ASN A 592 4.12 19.81 -61.09
C ASN A 592 4.52 18.61 -60.21
N LYS A 593 5.21 17.62 -60.79
CA LYS A 593 5.71 16.43 -60.08
C LYS A 593 6.61 16.69 -58.87
N SER A 594 7.22 17.86 -58.78
CA SER A 594 8.02 18.29 -57.64
C SER A 594 7.22 19.16 -56.66
N GLY A 595 5.93 19.38 -56.91
CA GLY A 595 5.03 20.22 -56.11
C GLY A 595 5.11 21.71 -56.40
N LYS A 596 5.89 22.14 -57.40
CA LYS A 596 6.02 23.56 -57.75
C LYS A 596 4.80 24.03 -58.53
N MET A 597 4.24 25.18 -58.14
CA MET A 597 3.12 25.84 -58.82
C MET A 597 3.50 26.28 -60.24
N TYR A 598 2.59 26.04 -61.20
CA TYR A 598 2.66 26.66 -62.52
C TYR A 598 2.09 28.08 -62.49
N GLN A 599 2.76 29.03 -63.16
CA GLN A 599 2.32 30.44 -63.22
C GLN A 599 2.82 31.12 -64.50
N ASN A 600 2.15 32.18 -64.93
CA ASN A 600 2.51 33.02 -66.10
C ASN A 600 2.65 32.26 -67.44
N GLN A 601 1.81 31.26 -67.71
CA GLN A 601 1.93 30.47 -68.94
C GLN A 601 0.63 29.77 -69.34
N TRP A 602 0.57 29.35 -70.60
CA TRP A 602 -0.37 28.31 -71.02
C TRP A 602 0.11 26.94 -70.53
N LEU A 603 -0.78 26.15 -69.97
CA LEU A 603 -0.55 24.77 -69.56
C LEU A 603 -1.54 23.87 -70.28
N LYS A 604 -1.01 22.82 -70.91
CA LYS A 604 -1.83 21.71 -71.37
C LYS A 604 -1.93 20.69 -70.23
N TRP A 605 -3.14 20.41 -69.78
CA TRP A 605 -3.41 19.46 -68.70
C TRP A 605 -4.65 18.65 -69.05
N ASP A 606 -4.53 17.32 -68.97
CA ASP A 606 -5.61 16.38 -69.30
C ASP A 606 -6.34 16.69 -70.62
N GLY A 607 -5.56 16.94 -71.68
CA GLY A 607 -6.09 17.27 -73.02
C GLY A 607 -6.52 18.73 -73.22
N ASN A 608 -6.82 19.47 -72.14
CA ASN A 608 -7.30 20.85 -72.19
C ASN A 608 -6.20 21.89 -72.00
N TYR A 609 -6.48 23.14 -72.38
CA TYR A 609 -5.56 24.27 -72.19
C TYR A 609 -6.10 25.26 -71.16
N TYR A 610 -5.22 25.62 -70.23
CA TYR A 610 -5.47 26.59 -69.15
C TYR A 610 -4.41 27.69 -69.21
N TYR A 611 -4.78 28.94 -68.94
CA TYR A 611 -3.81 30.02 -68.77
C TYR A 611 -3.63 30.35 -67.29
N LEU A 612 -2.43 30.14 -66.76
CA LEU A 612 -2.12 30.42 -65.36
C LEU A 612 -1.63 31.86 -65.22
N ARG A 613 -2.31 32.62 -64.37
CA ARG A 613 -2.00 34.04 -64.10
C ARG A 613 -0.70 34.18 -63.31
N SER A 614 -0.31 35.42 -63.03
CA SER A 614 0.95 35.72 -62.34
C SER A 614 1.03 35.20 -60.91
N TRP A 615 -0.11 35.05 -60.26
CA TRP A 615 -0.26 34.45 -58.93
C TRP A 615 -0.63 32.95 -59.00
N GLY A 616 -0.63 32.34 -60.19
CA GLY A 616 -0.74 30.89 -60.39
C GLY A 616 -2.12 30.35 -60.72
N GLY A 617 -3.21 30.99 -60.28
CA GLY A 617 -4.54 30.47 -60.59
C GLY A 617 -4.89 30.59 -62.07
N ALA A 618 -5.66 29.62 -62.54
CA ALA A 618 -6.17 29.59 -63.90
C ALA A 618 -7.11 30.78 -64.14
N ALA A 619 -7.05 31.32 -65.36
CA ALA A 619 -8.07 32.27 -65.79
C ALA A 619 -9.45 31.61 -65.70
N HIS A 620 -10.41 32.34 -65.15
CA HIS A 620 -11.81 31.94 -65.01
C HIS A 620 -12.66 32.74 -66.00
N GLU A 621 -13.85 32.20 -66.32
CA GLU A 621 -14.82 32.60 -67.33
C GLU A 621 -14.66 34.02 -67.93
N GLY A 622 -14.61 34.08 -69.27
CA GLY A 622 -14.71 35.31 -70.04
C GLY A 622 -13.54 35.57 -70.98
N TRP A 623 -13.49 36.79 -71.51
CA TRP A 623 -12.46 37.21 -72.47
C TRP A 623 -11.10 37.45 -71.80
N LEU A 624 -10.08 36.77 -72.32
CA LEU A 624 -8.69 36.89 -71.90
C LEU A 624 -7.85 37.49 -73.04
N LEU A 625 -7.26 38.66 -72.82
CA LEU A 625 -6.36 39.31 -73.76
C LEU A 625 -4.90 38.98 -73.44
N LEU A 626 -4.21 38.33 -74.38
CA LEU A 626 -2.78 38.03 -74.26
C LEU A 626 -2.08 38.33 -75.58
N GLN A 627 -0.99 39.09 -75.52
CA GLN A 627 -0.16 39.42 -76.69
C GLN A 627 -1.00 39.90 -77.90
N ASN A 628 -1.97 40.79 -77.65
CA ASN A 628 -2.88 41.35 -78.64
C ASN A 628 -3.83 40.33 -79.32
N LYS A 629 -4.07 39.18 -78.69
CA LYS A 629 -5.03 38.16 -79.12
C LYS A 629 -6.06 37.92 -78.01
N TYR A 630 -7.33 37.84 -78.40
CA TYR A 630 -8.42 37.51 -77.49
C TYR A 630 -8.70 36.00 -77.52
N TYR A 631 -8.81 35.43 -76.34
CA TYR A 631 -9.21 34.04 -76.09
C TYR A 631 -10.46 34.06 -75.21
N TYR A 632 -11.34 33.08 -75.38
CA TYR A 632 -12.47 32.91 -74.47
C TYR A 632 -12.20 31.73 -73.54
N ILE A 633 -12.37 31.96 -72.24
CA ILE A 633 -12.19 30.96 -71.19
C ILE A 633 -13.58 30.56 -70.68
N ASN A 634 -13.82 29.26 -70.59
CA ASN A 634 -15.04 28.66 -70.04
C ASN A 634 -15.08 28.80 -68.51
N GLU A 635 -16.25 28.54 -67.92
CA GLU A 635 -16.45 28.49 -66.47
C GLU A 635 -15.52 27.48 -65.77
N ASP A 636 -15.24 26.33 -66.42
CA ASP A 636 -14.31 25.32 -65.93
C ASP A 636 -12.81 25.68 -66.13
N CYS A 637 -12.52 26.94 -66.43
CA CYS A 637 -11.20 27.50 -66.73
C CYS A 637 -10.55 26.99 -68.03
N THR A 638 -11.23 26.16 -68.82
CA THR A 638 -10.68 25.67 -70.10
C THR A 638 -10.80 26.72 -71.20
N ARG A 639 -9.86 26.73 -72.14
CA ARG A 639 -9.91 27.60 -73.32
C ARG A 639 -10.83 27.01 -74.39
N LYS A 640 -11.81 27.79 -74.88
CA LYS A 640 -12.58 27.42 -76.09
C LYS A 640 -11.65 27.33 -77.31
N THR A 641 -11.87 26.33 -78.15
CA THR A 641 -11.14 26.14 -79.41
C THR A 641 -12.07 25.64 -80.49
N ASP A 642 -11.92 26.18 -81.69
CA ASP A 642 -12.67 25.80 -82.88
C ASP A 642 -14.20 25.79 -82.69
N GLU A 643 -14.73 26.81 -82.02
CA GLU A 643 -16.13 26.85 -81.59
C GLU A 643 -16.81 28.16 -82.01
N ALA A 644 -18.12 28.09 -82.24
CA ALA A 644 -19.02 29.23 -82.33
C ALA A 644 -19.93 29.26 -81.09
N PHE A 645 -20.05 30.41 -80.41
CA PHE A 645 -20.84 30.52 -79.18
C PHE A 645 -21.42 31.92 -79.01
N THR A 646 -22.50 32.03 -78.25
CA THR A 646 -23.15 33.31 -77.96
C THR A 646 -22.69 33.85 -76.61
N TYR A 647 -22.31 35.12 -76.55
CA TYR A 647 -21.98 35.83 -75.33
C TYR A 647 -22.52 37.26 -75.43
N ASP A 648 -23.17 37.76 -74.38
CA ASP A 648 -23.78 39.10 -74.35
C ASP A 648 -24.64 39.40 -75.59
N ASN A 649 -25.55 38.48 -75.94
CA ASN A 649 -26.45 38.52 -77.11
C ASN A 649 -25.79 38.60 -78.51
N ASN A 650 -24.48 38.36 -78.61
CA ASN A 650 -23.71 38.36 -79.85
C ASN A 650 -23.10 36.98 -80.13
N LEU A 651 -23.10 36.57 -81.40
CA LEU A 651 -22.42 35.34 -81.85
C LEU A 651 -20.93 35.62 -82.02
N TYR A 652 -20.08 34.80 -81.42
CA TYR A 652 -18.62 34.86 -81.53
C TYR A 652 -18.06 33.55 -82.07
N PHE A 653 -16.82 33.63 -82.55
CA PHE A 653 -16.06 32.49 -83.02
C PHE A 653 -14.68 32.49 -82.38
N VAL A 654 -14.07 31.32 -82.23
CA VAL A 654 -12.64 31.16 -81.95
C VAL A 654 -12.04 30.10 -82.87
N ASP A 655 -10.81 30.29 -83.32
CA ASP A 655 -10.12 29.33 -84.21
C ASP A 655 -9.59 28.08 -83.47
N GLU A 656 -8.93 27.17 -84.17
CA GLU A 656 -8.29 25.97 -83.60
C GLU A 656 -7.27 26.26 -82.49
N ASN A 657 -6.70 27.47 -82.47
CA ASN A 657 -5.79 27.95 -81.45
C ASN A 657 -6.49 28.75 -80.34
N GLY A 658 -7.83 28.84 -80.39
CA GLY A 658 -8.68 29.57 -79.45
C GLY A 658 -8.68 31.08 -79.64
N VAL A 659 -8.15 31.59 -80.76
CA VAL A 659 -8.04 33.02 -81.03
C VAL A 659 -9.33 33.53 -81.69
N MET A 660 -9.86 34.64 -81.17
CA MET A 660 -11.05 35.29 -81.74
C MET A 660 -10.72 36.01 -83.06
N PRO A 661 -11.41 35.69 -84.18
CA PRO A 661 -11.25 36.39 -85.44
C PRO A 661 -11.99 37.72 -85.42
N ALA A 662 -11.25 38.84 -85.40
CA ALA A 662 -11.81 40.19 -85.47
C ALA A 662 -11.75 40.78 -86.89
N ASN A 663 -12.80 41.51 -87.29
CA ASN A 663 -12.91 42.24 -88.56
C ASN A 663 -12.61 41.41 -89.82
N GLN A 664 -13.11 40.18 -89.88
CA GLN A 664 -12.81 39.25 -90.97
C GLN A 664 -13.97 38.30 -91.28
N TRP A 665 -13.89 37.64 -92.43
CA TRP A 665 -14.80 36.57 -92.81
C TRP A 665 -14.50 35.30 -92.01
N VAL A 666 -15.55 34.62 -91.55
CA VAL A 666 -15.47 33.33 -90.86
C VAL A 666 -16.43 32.36 -91.56
N ILE A 667 -15.99 31.13 -91.79
CA ILE A 667 -16.84 30.06 -92.34
C ILE A 667 -17.00 28.94 -91.30
N ARG A 668 -18.24 28.49 -91.09
CA ARG A 668 -18.59 27.36 -90.21
C ARG A 668 -19.62 26.51 -90.91
N ASP A 669 -19.36 25.22 -91.04
CA ASP A 669 -20.27 24.25 -91.68
C ASP A 669 -20.82 24.70 -93.04
N GLY A 670 -19.99 25.39 -93.83
CA GLY A 670 -20.36 25.92 -95.15
C GLY A 670 -21.08 27.28 -95.13
N VAL A 671 -21.42 27.82 -93.97
CA VAL A 671 -22.09 29.12 -93.79
C VAL A 671 -21.07 30.21 -93.51
N TRP A 672 -21.20 31.35 -94.20
CA TRP A 672 -20.32 32.51 -94.03
C TRP A 672 -20.87 33.53 -93.05
N TYR A 673 -19.97 34.12 -92.28
CA TYR A 673 -20.20 35.18 -91.30
C TYR A 673 -19.14 36.27 -91.48
N PHE A 674 -19.42 37.49 -91.02
CA PHE A 674 -18.40 38.55 -90.93
C PHE A 674 -18.41 39.18 -89.54
N THR A 675 -17.24 39.27 -88.91
CA THR A 675 -17.12 39.78 -87.54
C THR A 675 -16.81 41.28 -87.48
N TYR A 676 -17.20 41.95 -86.40
CA TYR A 676 -16.77 43.31 -86.08
C TYR A 676 -15.32 43.36 -85.61
N SER A 677 -14.76 44.57 -85.45
CA SER A 677 -13.44 44.78 -84.83
C SER A 677 -13.37 44.31 -83.37
N TRP A 678 -14.50 44.23 -82.68
CA TRP A 678 -14.64 43.65 -81.34
C TRP A 678 -15.02 42.16 -81.35
N GLY A 679 -15.14 41.54 -82.53
CA GLY A 679 -15.20 40.08 -82.72
C GLY A 679 -16.59 39.45 -82.91
N GLY A 680 -17.69 40.09 -82.51
CA GLY A 680 -19.01 39.51 -82.71
C GLY A 680 -19.45 39.54 -84.17
N ALA A 681 -20.31 38.60 -84.55
CA ALA A 681 -20.84 38.46 -85.89
C ALA A 681 -21.87 39.54 -86.19
N ARG A 682 -21.84 40.08 -87.41
CA ARG A 682 -22.87 40.97 -87.94
C ARG A 682 -24.17 40.19 -88.12
N LYS A 683 -25.28 40.69 -87.60
CA LYS A 683 -26.65 40.16 -87.81
C LYS A 683 -27.65 41.27 -88.13
N SER A 684 -28.76 40.90 -88.76
CA SER A 684 -29.92 41.76 -89.10
C SER A 684 -29.53 43.11 -89.71
N GLN A 685 -28.58 43.11 -90.66
CA GLN A 685 -28.06 44.34 -91.25
C GLN A 685 -27.47 44.17 -92.64
N TRP A 686 -27.47 45.28 -93.39
CA TRP A 686 -26.70 45.45 -94.61
C TRP A 686 -25.23 45.75 -94.29
N PHE A 687 -24.30 45.18 -95.07
CA PHE A 687 -22.87 45.44 -94.96
C PHE A 687 -22.24 45.63 -96.33
N TYR A 688 -21.57 46.77 -96.53
CA TYR A 688 -20.80 47.03 -97.74
C TYR A 688 -19.34 46.66 -97.55
N TYR A 689 -18.84 45.74 -98.37
CA TYR A 689 -17.47 45.26 -98.29
C TYR A 689 -16.91 44.97 -99.68
N LYS A 690 -15.71 45.50 -99.97
CA LYS A 690 -15.01 45.30 -101.25
C LYS A 690 -15.93 45.41 -102.47
N ASN A 691 -16.59 46.56 -102.60
CA ASN A 691 -17.49 46.93 -103.72
C ASN A 691 -18.81 46.14 -103.85
N ASN A 692 -19.21 45.39 -102.84
CA ASN A 692 -20.45 44.62 -102.87
C ASN A 692 -21.25 44.81 -101.59
N TRP A 693 -22.58 44.82 -101.72
CA TRP A 693 -23.50 44.79 -100.59
C TRP A 693 -23.83 43.36 -100.21
N TYR A 694 -23.75 43.05 -98.93
CA TYR A 694 -24.15 41.79 -98.32
C TYR A 694 -25.26 42.07 -97.32
N TYR A 695 -26.07 41.07 -97.03
CA TYR A 695 -27.02 41.12 -95.92
C TYR A 695 -26.74 39.95 -94.98
N PHE A 696 -26.74 40.21 -93.68
CA PHE A 696 -26.66 39.18 -92.65
C PHE A 696 -28.01 39.03 -91.98
N ASN A 697 -28.46 37.79 -91.87
CA ASN A 697 -29.72 37.41 -91.26
C ASN A 697 -29.69 37.59 -89.75
N ASP A 698 -30.82 37.35 -89.08
CA ASP A 698 -30.93 37.48 -87.63
C ASP A 698 -30.06 36.48 -86.85
N ASP A 699 -29.80 35.31 -87.44
CA ASP A 699 -28.86 34.30 -86.94
C ASP A 699 -27.39 34.59 -87.32
N ALA A 700 -27.12 35.79 -87.84
CA ALA A 700 -25.83 36.25 -88.35
C ALA A 700 -25.32 35.55 -89.63
N SER A 701 -26.05 34.58 -90.18
CA SER A 701 -25.65 33.94 -91.44
C SER A 701 -25.67 34.95 -92.59
N MET A 702 -24.70 34.84 -93.50
CA MET A 702 -24.67 35.63 -94.73
C MET A 702 -25.80 35.15 -95.66
N GLN A 703 -26.69 36.06 -96.05
CA GLN A 703 -27.80 35.74 -96.95
C GLN A 703 -27.28 35.32 -98.34
N THR A 704 -27.85 34.24 -98.87
CA THR A 704 -27.67 33.79 -100.26
C THR A 704 -29.04 33.46 -100.86
N GLY A 705 -29.17 33.55 -102.18
CA GLY A 705 -30.45 33.34 -102.85
C GLY A 705 -31.46 34.47 -102.63
N TRP A 706 -32.74 34.16 -102.79
CA TRP A 706 -33.85 35.11 -102.65
C TRP A 706 -34.13 35.45 -101.18
N ALA A 707 -34.39 36.72 -100.89
CA ALA A 707 -34.79 37.17 -99.56
C ALA A 707 -35.76 38.37 -99.64
N GLU A 708 -36.66 38.46 -98.66
CA GLU A 708 -37.48 39.65 -98.42
C GLU A 708 -36.96 40.37 -97.18
N ILE A 709 -36.59 41.64 -97.33
CA ILE A 709 -36.00 42.47 -96.28
C ILE A 709 -36.74 43.81 -96.28
N ASP A 710 -37.35 44.18 -95.16
CA ASP A 710 -38.15 45.40 -95.00
C ASP A 710 -39.24 45.57 -96.08
N GLY A 711 -39.92 44.47 -96.44
CA GLY A 711 -41.00 44.45 -97.44
C GLY A 711 -40.53 44.59 -98.90
N LYS A 712 -39.23 44.40 -99.17
CA LYS A 712 -38.62 44.46 -100.51
C LYS A 712 -37.90 43.16 -100.82
N THR A 713 -38.05 42.67 -102.05
CA THR A 713 -37.41 41.43 -102.51
C THR A 713 -36.03 41.71 -103.11
N TYR A 714 -35.03 40.93 -102.70
CA TYR A 714 -33.64 40.98 -103.16
C TYR A 714 -33.16 39.59 -103.56
N TYR A 715 -32.10 39.52 -104.37
CA TYR A 715 -31.39 38.28 -104.66
C TYR A 715 -29.90 38.43 -104.38
N PHE A 716 -29.35 37.48 -103.62
CA PHE A 716 -27.94 37.40 -103.26
C PHE A 716 -27.27 36.23 -103.99
N GLN A 717 -26.09 36.46 -104.57
CA GLN A 717 -25.33 35.42 -105.24
C GLN A 717 -24.85 34.34 -104.25
N SER A 718 -24.35 33.20 -104.75
CA SER A 718 -23.81 32.13 -103.89
C SER A 718 -22.64 32.55 -103.00
N TRP A 719 -21.92 33.60 -103.38
CA TRP A 719 -20.87 34.24 -102.57
C TRP A 719 -21.38 35.41 -101.71
N GLY A 720 -22.69 35.69 -101.70
CA GLY A 720 -23.38 36.61 -100.79
C GLY A 720 -23.61 38.04 -101.28
N GLY A 721 -23.10 38.42 -102.44
CA GLY A 721 -23.32 39.78 -102.97
C GLY A 721 -24.72 39.99 -103.52
N CYS A 722 -25.37 41.07 -103.10
CA CYS A 722 -26.65 41.56 -103.60
C CYS A 722 -26.54 41.93 -105.08
N VAL A 723 -27.46 41.39 -105.89
CA VAL A 723 -27.53 41.66 -107.32
C VAL A 723 -28.19 43.02 -107.59
N THR A 724 -27.61 43.79 -108.50
CA THR A 724 -28.19 45.02 -109.06
C THR A 724 -28.27 44.91 -110.59
N GLY A 725 -29.18 45.67 -111.21
CA GLY A 725 -29.37 45.64 -112.66
C GLY A 725 -30.12 44.40 -113.17
N THR A 726 -29.96 44.07 -114.46
CA THR A 726 -30.64 42.91 -115.08
C THR A 726 -29.81 41.64 -114.90
N LYS A 727 -30.38 40.58 -114.32
CA LYS A 727 -29.69 39.31 -114.07
C LYS A 727 -30.59 38.11 -114.37
N LYS A 728 -30.00 37.02 -114.87
CA LYS A 728 -30.67 35.73 -115.07
C LYS A 728 -30.42 34.82 -113.88
N ILE A 729 -31.49 34.30 -113.28
CA ILE A 729 -31.50 33.46 -112.08
C ILE A 729 -32.39 32.25 -112.37
N ASP A 730 -31.86 31.03 -112.26
CA ASP A 730 -32.58 29.76 -112.49
C ASP A 730 -33.41 29.69 -113.77
N GLY A 731 -32.94 30.37 -114.83
CA GLY A 731 -33.60 30.39 -116.14
C GLY A 731 -34.43 31.64 -116.44
N THR A 732 -34.83 32.40 -115.42
CA THR A 732 -35.70 33.58 -115.56
C THR A 732 -34.90 34.90 -115.44
N THR A 733 -35.32 35.93 -116.17
CA THR A 733 -34.65 37.25 -116.16
C THR A 733 -35.37 38.21 -115.21
N TYR A 734 -34.63 38.71 -114.22
CA TYR A 734 -35.10 39.65 -113.21
C TYR A 734 -34.39 40.99 -113.36
N VAL A 735 -35.12 42.08 -113.12
CA VAL A 735 -34.58 43.45 -113.15
C VAL A 735 -34.59 44.02 -111.73
N PHE A 736 -33.40 44.32 -111.21
CA PHE A 736 -33.18 44.95 -109.91
C PHE A 736 -32.77 46.41 -110.08
N ASP A 737 -33.18 47.28 -109.16
CA ASP A 737 -32.75 48.68 -109.15
C ASP A 737 -31.27 48.84 -108.71
N LYS A 738 -30.79 50.10 -108.66
CA LYS A 738 -29.41 50.41 -108.23
C LYS A 738 -29.10 50.05 -106.76
N ASN A 739 -30.14 49.80 -105.96
CA ASN A 739 -30.03 49.39 -104.55
C ASN A 739 -30.30 47.88 -104.38
N GLY A 740 -30.58 47.15 -105.47
CA GLY A 740 -30.80 45.71 -105.49
C GLY A 740 -32.24 45.26 -105.29
N VAL A 741 -33.21 46.19 -105.27
CA VAL A 741 -34.63 45.86 -105.09
C VAL A 741 -35.21 45.30 -106.38
N LEU A 742 -35.92 44.17 -106.31
CA LEU A 742 -36.61 43.59 -107.47
C LEU A 742 -37.72 44.53 -107.96
N LEU A 743 -37.67 44.88 -109.25
CA LEU A 743 -38.68 45.74 -109.89
C LEU A 743 -39.71 44.94 -110.68
N SER A 744 -39.28 43.89 -111.38
CA SER A 744 -40.16 43.05 -112.21
C SER A 744 -39.48 41.74 -112.61
N GLU A 745 -40.31 40.70 -112.82
CA GLU A 745 -39.96 39.45 -113.50
C GLU A 745 -40.31 39.57 -114.99
N LYS A 746 -39.42 39.15 -115.89
CA LYS A 746 -39.74 38.97 -117.31
C LYS A 746 -39.83 37.48 -117.61
N GLU A 747 -41.04 36.97 -117.86
CA GLU A 747 -41.21 35.65 -118.48
C GLU A 747 -40.44 35.61 -119.81
N SER A 748 -39.76 34.49 -120.07
CA SER A 748 -38.95 34.28 -121.27
C SER A 748 -39.77 34.24 -122.54
#